data_AF-A0A672QMW5-F1
#
_entry.id   AF-A0A672QMW5-F1
#
_cell.length_a   1.000
_cell.length_b   1.000
_cell.length_c   1.000
_cell.angle_alpha   90.00
_cell.angle_beta   90.00
_cell.angle_gamma   90.00
#
_symmetry.space_group_name_H-M   'P 1'
#
loop_
_entity.id
_entity.type
_entity.pdbx_description
1 polymer ?
#
loop_
_entity_poly.entity_id
_entity_poly.type
_entity_poly.pdbx_seq_one_letter_code
_entity_poly.pdbx_strand_id
1 'polypeptide(L)'
;MASTVTLEDALSNVDLLEELPLPDQQPCIEPLPSSLIYQPNFNTNFEDRNAFVTGIARYIEQATVHSSMVKCNEQPNRVEIYEKTVEVLEPEVTKLMNFMYFQRTAIDRFCGEVRRLCHAERRKDFVSEAYLLTLGKFINMFAVLDELKNMKCSVKNDHSAYKRAAQFLRKMSEPSSIQESQNLSMFLANHNKITQSLQQQLEVISGYDELLADIVNLCVDYYENKMYLTPNEKHMLLKVMGFGLYLMDGTNSHIYKLDAKKRINLTKIDKFFKQLQVVPLFGDMQIELARYIKTSAHYEENKSRWSCTSASSSPQYNICEQMIQIREDHMRFISELARYSNSEVVTGSGRQEGQKTDSEYRKLFELALQGLQLLSQWSAQVMEVYSWKLVHPTDKYSNKECPDNAEEYERATRYNYTSEEKFALVEVIAMIKGLQVLMGRMESVFNHAIRHTIYAALQDFAQVTLREPLRQAIKRKKNVIQSVLQAIRKTICDWETGREPHNDPALRGEKDPKGGFDIKVPRRAVGPSSTQLYMVRTMLESLVADKSGSKKTLRSSLEGPTILDIEKFHRESFFYTHLLNFSETLQQCCDLSQLWFREFFLELTMGRRIQFPIEMSVPWILTDHILEAKEASMMEYVLYSLDLYNDSAHYALTKFKKQFLYDEIEAEVNLCFDQFVYKLADQIFAYYKILAGSLLLDKRLRAECKNQGANISWPSSNRYETLLKQRHVQLLGRSIDLNRLITQRVSSALYKSLELAINRFESEDLTSIMELEGLLDINRMTHKLLGKYLTLDSIDTMFREANHNVSAPYGRITLHVFWELNYDFLPNYCYNGSTNRHSITCSLFFFMMIQALNLAYSSVYSLYRNFLGPPHIKAICRLLGYQGIAVVMEELLKVVKSLLQGTILQYVKTLMEVMPKICRLPRHEYGSPGILEFFHHQLKDIVEYAELKTVCFQSLREVGNALLFCLLSEQSLSQEEVCDLLHAAPFQNILPRVHVKEGERLDAKMKRLEAKYTALHLVPLIERLGTPQQIAIAREGDLLTKERLCCGLSIFEVILTRIRGYLDDLMWRGPLPSNGVMHVDECVEFHRLWSAMQFVYCIPVGAHEFTVEQCFGDGLNWAGCMIITLLGQHRRFDILDFSYHLLKVQKHDGKDEIIKSVPLKKMVERIRKFQVLNDEIFAILNKYLKSGDGENMPVEHVRCFQPPIHQSLASN
;
A
#
# COMPACT_ATOMS: atom_id res chain seq x y z
N MET A 1 13.23 -56.85 -5.30
CA MET A 1 12.79 -56.49 -6.68
C MET A 1 13.93 -56.83 -7.62
N ALA A 2 13.68 -57.28 -8.84
CA ALA A 2 14.76 -57.55 -9.80
C ALA A 2 15.28 -56.22 -10.37
N SER A 3 16.58 -55.95 -10.20
CA SER A 3 17.26 -54.84 -10.87
C SER A 3 17.49 -55.20 -12.34
N THR A 4 16.97 -54.38 -13.26
CA THR A 4 17.30 -54.46 -14.68
C THR A 4 18.75 -54.07 -14.89
N VAL A 5 19.63 -55.06 -15.02
CA VAL A 5 21.05 -54.89 -15.37
C VAL A 5 21.14 -54.28 -16.77
N THR A 6 21.96 -53.23 -16.96
CA THR A 6 22.13 -52.63 -18.29
C THR A 6 23.01 -53.50 -19.19
N LEU A 7 23.01 -53.22 -20.51
CA LEU A 7 23.93 -53.91 -21.42
C LEU A 7 25.39 -53.56 -21.10
N GLU A 8 25.66 -52.33 -20.65
CA GLU A 8 27.01 -51.88 -20.26
C GLU A 8 27.48 -52.50 -18.94
N ASP A 9 26.58 -52.70 -17.97
CA ASP A 9 26.87 -53.52 -16.77
C ASP A 9 27.18 -54.97 -17.17
N ALA A 10 26.40 -55.56 -18.08
CA ALA A 10 26.58 -56.93 -18.54
C ALA A 10 27.90 -57.12 -19.29
N LEU A 11 28.29 -56.16 -20.13
CA LEU A 11 29.59 -56.13 -20.81
C LEU A 11 30.74 -55.94 -19.82
N SER A 12 30.61 -55.02 -18.84
CA SER A 12 31.63 -54.82 -17.80
C SER A 12 31.92 -56.09 -16.99
N ASN A 13 30.92 -56.96 -16.81
CA ASN A 13 31.08 -58.28 -16.18
C ASN A 13 31.78 -59.32 -17.08
N VAL A 14 31.81 -59.11 -18.40
CA VAL A 14 32.59 -59.91 -19.36
C VAL A 14 34.01 -59.35 -19.50
N ASP A 15 34.18 -58.02 -19.52
CA ASP A 15 35.50 -57.37 -19.55
C ASP A 15 36.34 -57.76 -18.31
N LEU A 16 35.69 -57.94 -17.15
CA LEU A 16 36.29 -58.49 -15.93
C LEU A 16 36.81 -59.93 -16.07
N LEU A 17 36.43 -60.67 -17.12
CA LEU A 17 37.00 -61.98 -17.48
C LEU A 17 38.18 -61.83 -18.47
N GLU A 18 38.22 -60.76 -19.27
CA GLU A 18 39.30 -60.47 -20.21
C GLU A 18 40.51 -59.77 -19.52
N GLU A 19 40.29 -59.05 -18.42
CA GLU A 19 41.38 -58.54 -17.57
C GLU A 19 42.15 -59.65 -16.79
N LEU A 20 41.73 -60.92 -16.89
CA LEU A 20 42.49 -62.06 -16.37
C LEU A 20 43.76 -62.30 -17.21
N PRO A 21 44.98 -62.25 -16.62
CA PRO A 21 46.21 -62.23 -17.40
C PRO A 21 46.52 -63.57 -18.09
N LEU A 22 46.58 -63.55 -19.41
CA LEU A 22 47.02 -64.63 -20.31
C LEU A 22 48.19 -64.15 -21.21
N PRO A 23 49.01 -65.04 -21.79
CA PRO A 23 50.26 -64.67 -22.47
C PRO A 23 50.16 -64.46 -24.00
N ASP A 24 51.09 -63.63 -24.50
CA ASP A 24 51.60 -63.46 -25.88
C ASP A 24 50.83 -62.60 -26.93
N GLN A 25 51.48 -62.41 -28.10
CA GLN A 25 51.39 -61.25 -29.03
C GLN A 25 50.92 -61.69 -30.46
N GLN A 26 50.79 -60.92 -31.56
CA GLN A 26 51.55 -59.75 -32.08
C GLN A 26 50.75 -58.95 -33.21
N PRO A 27 51.25 -58.41 -34.37
CA PRO A 27 51.32 -56.95 -34.67
C PRO A 27 50.70 -56.42 -36.03
N CYS A 28 51.09 -55.18 -36.44
CA CYS A 28 51.10 -54.54 -37.79
C CYS A 28 49.84 -53.77 -38.29
N ILE A 29 49.87 -52.74 -39.17
CA ILE A 29 50.93 -51.93 -39.88
C ILE A 29 50.41 -50.51 -40.29
N GLU A 30 51.28 -49.60 -40.77
CA GLU A 30 51.01 -48.18 -41.21
C GLU A 30 51.05 -48.01 -42.78
N PRO A 31 51.44 -46.90 -43.51
CA PRO A 31 51.77 -45.47 -43.19
C PRO A 31 51.46 -44.30 -44.22
N LEU A 32 51.27 -43.06 -43.72
CA LEU A 32 51.76 -41.74 -44.29
C LEU A 32 51.23 -41.19 -45.67
N PRO A 33 51.72 -40.05 -46.28
CA PRO A 33 51.67 -38.63 -45.83
C PRO A 33 51.40 -37.51 -46.92
N SER A 34 51.48 -36.21 -46.52
CA SER A 34 51.86 -34.96 -47.30
C SER A 34 50.81 -34.15 -48.12
N SER A 35 50.96 -32.84 -48.49
CA SER A 35 51.71 -31.63 -47.96
C SER A 35 51.45 -30.32 -48.81
N LEU A 36 51.75 -29.11 -48.26
CA LEU A 36 52.25 -27.83 -48.90
C LEU A 36 51.43 -26.49 -48.91
N ILE A 37 52.02 -25.43 -48.28
CA ILE A 37 52.28 -23.99 -48.70
C ILE A 37 51.10 -23.01 -49.02
N TYR A 38 50.87 -21.80 -48.43
CA TYR A 38 51.64 -20.52 -48.13
C TYR A 38 51.53 -19.41 -49.23
N GLN A 39 51.51 -18.06 -49.03
CA GLN A 39 51.62 -17.15 -47.84
C GLN A 39 50.94 -15.71 -48.04
N PRO A 40 51.41 -14.46 -47.67
CA PRO A 40 50.48 -13.32 -47.31
C PRO A 40 50.74 -11.87 -47.89
N ASN A 41 49.81 -10.90 -47.66
CA ASN A 41 49.99 -9.41 -47.55
C ASN A 41 48.62 -8.74 -47.19
N PHE A 42 48.33 -7.67 -46.40
CA PHE A 42 49.01 -6.62 -45.57
C PHE A 42 48.96 -5.13 -46.05
N ASN A 43 48.96 -4.19 -45.07
CA ASN A 43 48.93 -2.69 -45.09
C ASN A 43 47.59 -1.94 -45.38
N THR A 44 47.33 -0.68 -44.96
CA THR A 44 47.40 0.06 -43.64
C THR A 44 47.07 1.56 -43.83
N ASN A 45 46.64 2.28 -42.77
CA ASN A 45 46.68 3.76 -42.58
C ASN A 45 45.66 4.60 -43.41
N PHE A 46 45.22 5.83 -43.02
CA PHE A 46 45.46 6.67 -41.83
C PHE A 46 44.29 7.65 -41.51
N GLU A 47 44.53 8.53 -40.53
CA GLU A 47 43.71 9.59 -39.89
C GLU A 47 43.39 10.81 -40.82
N ASP A 48 42.69 11.91 -40.46
CA ASP A 48 42.23 12.44 -39.16
C ASP A 48 40.99 13.40 -39.27
N ARG A 49 40.45 13.79 -38.10
CA ARG A 49 39.70 14.99 -37.62
C ARG A 49 39.36 16.20 -38.54
N ASN A 50 38.47 17.14 -38.18
CA ASN A 50 37.96 17.65 -36.87
C ASN A 50 36.53 18.27 -37.06
N ALA A 51 35.67 18.60 -36.09
CA ALA A 51 35.69 18.72 -34.61
C ALA A 51 34.22 18.51 -34.06
N PHE A 52 33.70 18.87 -32.86
CA PHE A 52 34.13 19.49 -31.57
C PHE A 52 33.06 19.11 -30.47
N VAL A 53 33.34 19.07 -29.15
CA VAL A 53 32.97 20.08 -28.09
C VAL A 53 31.53 20.64 -28.21
N THR A 54 30.59 20.60 -27.24
CA THR A 54 30.46 20.12 -25.82
C THR A 54 28.94 20.04 -25.46
N GLY A 55 28.43 19.48 -24.35
CA GLY A 55 28.97 18.85 -23.13
C GLY A 55 28.14 19.21 -21.87
N ILE A 56 28.37 18.57 -20.69
CA ILE A 56 27.75 18.87 -19.35
C ILE A 56 26.28 18.34 -19.22
N ALA A 57 25.70 17.82 -18.12
CA ALA A 57 26.02 17.61 -16.68
C ALA A 57 25.57 16.17 -16.21
N ARG A 58 25.70 15.67 -14.96
CA ARG A 58 26.20 16.24 -13.67
C ARG A 58 27.72 16.27 -13.53
N TYR A 59 28.44 16.20 -14.65
CA TYR A 59 29.86 16.56 -14.79
C TYR A 59 30.35 17.62 -13.76
N ILE A 60 29.59 18.72 -13.56
CA ILE A 60 29.72 19.74 -12.50
C ILE A 60 31.13 20.27 -12.24
N GLU A 61 32.01 19.56 -11.54
CA GLU A 61 33.41 19.98 -11.37
C GLU A 61 34.27 19.55 -12.57
N GLN A 62 34.02 18.35 -13.11
CA GLN A 62 34.33 17.96 -14.49
C GLN A 62 33.47 18.75 -15.52
N ALA A 63 32.86 19.87 -15.13
CA ALA A 63 32.23 20.89 -15.97
C ALA A 63 32.69 22.32 -15.64
N THR A 64 33.16 22.61 -14.44
CA THR A 64 34.08 23.73 -14.18
C THR A 64 35.41 23.49 -14.92
N VAL A 65 35.81 22.22 -15.14
CA VAL A 65 36.96 21.78 -15.97
C VAL A 65 36.60 21.53 -17.46
N HIS A 66 35.32 21.36 -17.82
CA HIS A 66 34.88 21.05 -19.21
C HIS A 66 34.18 22.24 -19.91
N SER A 67 33.54 23.16 -19.18
CA SER A 67 33.26 24.51 -19.68
C SER A 67 34.54 25.33 -19.82
N SER A 68 35.54 25.02 -18.99
CA SER A 68 36.92 25.49 -19.10
C SER A 68 37.87 24.49 -19.77
N MET A 69 37.36 23.47 -20.49
CA MET A 69 38.23 22.77 -21.45
C MET A 69 38.86 23.83 -22.34
N VAL A 70 40.18 23.75 -22.52
CA VAL A 70 40.98 24.81 -23.15
C VAL A 70 40.52 25.04 -24.59
N LYS A 71 39.67 26.05 -24.80
CA LYS A 71 38.97 26.32 -26.07
C LYS A 71 39.91 26.90 -27.12
N CYS A 72 40.89 27.69 -26.66
CA CYS A 72 41.96 28.25 -27.47
C CYS A 72 43.26 28.31 -26.66
N ASN A 73 44.38 28.52 -27.35
CA ASN A 73 45.70 28.66 -26.71
C ASN A 73 45.88 29.96 -25.90
N GLU A 74 44.94 30.89 -25.99
CA GLU A 74 45.01 32.22 -25.36
C GLU A 74 44.17 32.29 -24.07
N GLN A 75 43.50 31.19 -23.70
CA GLN A 75 42.61 31.15 -22.53
C GLN A 75 43.40 31.39 -21.21
N PRO A 76 43.06 32.39 -20.38
CA PRO A 76 43.89 32.81 -19.25
C PRO A 76 44.19 31.71 -18.23
N ASN A 77 43.17 30.97 -17.81
CA ASN A 77 43.30 29.90 -16.81
C ASN A 77 43.87 28.57 -17.38
N ARG A 78 44.36 28.54 -18.64
CA ARG A 78 44.83 27.31 -19.32
C ARG A 78 45.84 26.50 -18.50
N VAL A 79 46.73 27.18 -17.77
CA VAL A 79 47.74 26.50 -16.93
C VAL A 79 47.07 25.84 -15.72
N GLU A 80 46.29 26.61 -14.96
CA GLU A 80 45.54 26.17 -13.77
C GLU A 80 44.63 24.97 -14.07
N ILE A 81 43.94 25.00 -15.23
CA ILE A 81 43.10 23.90 -15.72
C ILE A 81 43.90 22.62 -15.90
N TYR A 82 45.06 22.69 -16.55
CA TYR A 82 45.89 21.51 -16.78
C TYR A 82 46.56 21.03 -15.48
N GLU A 83 46.92 21.94 -14.57
CA GLU A 83 47.44 21.57 -13.25
C GLU A 83 46.40 20.79 -12.45
N LYS A 84 45.15 21.28 -12.39
CA LYS A 84 44.04 20.55 -11.74
C LYS A 84 43.62 19.28 -12.49
N THR A 85 43.70 19.26 -13.82
CA THR A 85 43.46 18.04 -14.61
C THR A 85 44.47 16.95 -14.27
N VAL A 86 45.74 17.32 -14.06
CA VAL A 86 46.78 16.38 -13.61
C VAL A 86 46.55 15.98 -12.16
N GLU A 87 46.35 16.94 -11.24
CA GLU A 87 46.12 16.69 -9.81
C GLU A 87 45.00 15.68 -9.53
N VAL A 88 43.91 15.75 -10.30
CA VAL A 88 42.75 14.84 -10.16
C VAL A 88 42.97 13.48 -10.84
N LEU A 89 43.61 13.44 -12.02
CA LEU A 89 43.69 12.21 -12.84
C LEU A 89 44.97 11.39 -12.65
N GLU A 90 46.05 11.94 -12.10
CA GLU A 90 47.32 11.24 -11.84
C GLU A 90 47.15 9.99 -10.93
N PRO A 91 46.34 10.03 -9.85
CA PRO A 91 46.05 8.85 -9.03
C PRO A 91 45.22 7.78 -9.77
N GLU A 92 44.31 8.20 -10.65
CA GLU A 92 43.44 7.29 -11.41
C GLU A 92 44.23 6.60 -12.54
N VAL A 93 45.07 7.34 -13.27
CA VAL A 93 45.96 6.77 -14.29
C VAL A 93 46.96 5.78 -13.68
N THR A 94 47.39 6.00 -12.42
CA THR A 94 48.20 5.02 -11.68
C THR A 94 47.46 3.69 -11.49
N LYS A 95 46.14 3.69 -11.27
CA LYS A 95 45.32 2.45 -11.22
C LYS A 95 45.25 1.78 -12.59
N LEU A 96 45.21 2.55 -13.68
CA LEU A 96 45.20 2.03 -15.04
C LEU A 96 46.53 1.39 -15.44
N MET A 97 47.67 1.96 -15.02
CA MET A 97 48.99 1.32 -15.12
C MET A 97 49.00 -0.03 -14.39
N ASN A 98 48.55 -0.04 -13.12
CA ASN A 98 48.48 -1.25 -12.32
C ASN A 98 47.56 -2.32 -12.93
N PHE A 99 46.44 -1.92 -13.57
CA PHE A 99 45.58 -2.84 -14.32
C PHE A 99 46.28 -3.41 -15.57
N MET A 100 46.94 -2.56 -16.36
CA MET A 100 47.73 -2.99 -17.52
C MET A 100 48.83 -3.99 -17.13
N TYR A 101 49.51 -3.77 -16.00
CA TYR A 101 50.50 -4.71 -15.47
C TYR A 101 49.88 -5.98 -14.92
N PHE A 102 48.78 -5.88 -14.15
CA PHE A 102 48.06 -7.03 -13.61
C PHE A 102 47.62 -8.00 -14.71
N GLN A 103 46.93 -7.53 -15.76
CA GLN A 103 46.43 -8.44 -16.81
C GLN A 103 47.57 -9.13 -17.57
N ARG A 104 48.70 -8.44 -17.79
CA ARG A 104 49.89 -9.01 -18.42
C ARG A 104 50.48 -10.12 -17.57
N THR A 105 50.78 -9.84 -16.30
CA THR A 105 51.32 -10.83 -15.36
C THR A 105 50.35 -11.99 -15.12
N ALA A 106 49.04 -11.75 -15.17
CA ALA A 106 48.02 -12.80 -15.06
C ALA A 106 48.01 -13.73 -16.29
N ILE A 107 48.08 -13.20 -17.52
CA ILE A 107 48.21 -14.00 -18.74
C ILE A 107 49.53 -14.78 -18.71
N ASP A 108 50.66 -14.11 -18.49
CA ASP A 108 52.00 -14.74 -18.48
C ASP A 108 52.05 -15.91 -17.47
N ARG A 109 51.44 -15.74 -16.29
CA ARG A 109 51.35 -16.78 -15.25
C ARG A 109 50.39 -17.92 -15.60
N PHE A 110 49.23 -17.60 -16.17
CA PHE A 110 48.25 -18.60 -16.61
C PHE A 110 48.82 -19.48 -17.74
N CYS A 111 49.38 -18.86 -18.77
CA CYS A 111 50.04 -19.55 -19.88
C CYS A 111 51.27 -20.34 -19.43
N GLY A 112 51.99 -19.87 -18.40
CA GLY A 112 53.06 -20.63 -17.74
C GLY A 112 52.57 -21.94 -17.11
N GLU A 113 51.44 -21.91 -16.39
CA GLU A 113 50.82 -23.10 -15.81
C GLU A 113 50.24 -24.05 -16.87
N VAL A 114 49.59 -23.51 -17.91
CA VAL A 114 49.14 -24.31 -19.08
C VAL A 114 50.33 -25.03 -19.71
N ARG A 115 51.45 -24.33 -19.96
CA ARG A 115 52.68 -24.92 -20.51
C ARG A 115 53.27 -26.02 -19.61
N ARG A 116 53.22 -25.84 -18.29
CA ARG A 116 53.67 -26.83 -17.30
C ARG A 116 52.82 -28.10 -17.31
N LEU A 117 51.50 -27.97 -17.43
CA LEU A 117 50.57 -29.10 -17.45
C LEU A 117 50.55 -29.83 -18.81
N CYS A 118 50.65 -29.10 -19.92
CA CYS A 118 50.62 -29.66 -21.27
C CYS A 118 51.90 -30.41 -21.69
N HIS A 119 52.98 -30.37 -20.88
CA HIS A 119 54.22 -31.11 -21.15
C HIS A 119 53.94 -32.60 -21.42
N ALA A 120 54.69 -33.23 -22.33
CA ALA A 120 54.38 -34.56 -22.88
C ALA A 120 54.28 -35.67 -21.81
N GLU A 121 55.05 -35.56 -20.73
CA GLU A 121 54.91 -36.43 -19.55
C GLU A 121 53.84 -35.91 -18.58
N ARG A 122 53.75 -34.59 -18.33
CA ARG A 122 52.82 -34.07 -17.32
C ARG A 122 51.35 -34.18 -17.72
N ARG A 123 51.05 -34.19 -19.02
CA ARG A 123 49.71 -34.47 -19.58
C ARG A 123 49.20 -35.87 -19.25
N LYS A 124 50.10 -36.78 -18.82
CA LYS A 124 49.78 -38.15 -18.41
C LYS A 124 49.51 -38.28 -16.90
N ASP A 125 49.71 -37.22 -16.13
CA ASP A 125 49.51 -37.20 -14.68
C ASP A 125 48.11 -36.69 -14.30
N PHE A 126 47.69 -37.05 -13.09
CA PHE A 126 46.49 -36.52 -12.46
C PHE A 126 46.58 -35.00 -12.19
N VAL A 127 45.47 -34.30 -12.40
CA VAL A 127 45.22 -32.89 -12.07
C VAL A 127 43.83 -32.80 -11.45
N SER A 128 43.72 -32.16 -10.27
CA SER A 128 42.47 -32.14 -9.52
C SER A 128 41.39 -31.26 -10.17
N GLU A 129 40.14 -31.72 -10.14
CA GLU A 129 38.91 -31.02 -10.51
C GLU A 129 38.88 -29.58 -9.95
N ALA A 130 39.23 -29.41 -8.66
CA ALA A 130 39.25 -28.09 -8.02
C ALA A 130 40.28 -27.13 -8.65
N TYR A 131 41.38 -27.66 -9.18
CA TYR A 131 42.40 -26.87 -9.88
C TYR A 131 41.97 -26.56 -11.33
N LEU A 132 41.37 -27.53 -12.04
CA LEU A 132 40.79 -27.30 -13.37
C LEU A 132 39.68 -26.24 -13.33
N LEU A 133 38.77 -26.30 -12.36
CA LEU A 133 37.73 -25.30 -12.15
C LEU A 133 38.31 -23.92 -11.78
N THR A 134 39.46 -23.89 -11.08
CA THR A 134 40.20 -22.64 -10.80
C THR A 134 40.80 -22.06 -12.09
N LEU A 135 41.39 -22.88 -12.96
CA LEU A 135 41.85 -22.44 -14.29
C LEU A 135 40.68 -21.96 -15.17
N GLY A 136 39.51 -22.59 -15.09
CA GLY A 136 38.27 -22.09 -15.67
C GLY A 136 37.88 -20.69 -15.18
N LYS A 137 37.95 -20.45 -13.86
CA LYS A 137 37.70 -19.12 -13.28
C LYS A 137 38.71 -18.07 -13.76
N PHE A 138 39.97 -18.42 -14.04
CA PHE A 138 40.93 -17.54 -14.72
C PHE A 138 40.50 -17.19 -16.16
N ILE A 139 40.05 -18.18 -16.94
CA ILE A 139 39.54 -17.98 -18.30
C ILE A 139 38.36 -16.98 -18.29
N ASN A 140 37.36 -17.18 -17.42
CA ASN A 140 36.25 -16.24 -17.24
C ASN A 140 36.72 -14.85 -16.77
N MET A 141 37.71 -14.77 -15.87
CA MET A 141 38.28 -13.49 -15.41
C MET A 141 38.82 -12.66 -16.58
N PHE A 142 39.53 -13.28 -17.54
CA PHE A 142 40.02 -12.56 -18.72
C PHE A 142 38.87 -12.01 -19.58
N ALA A 143 37.80 -12.78 -19.81
CA ALA A 143 36.61 -12.29 -20.53
C ALA A 143 35.93 -11.10 -19.83
N VAL A 144 35.72 -11.20 -18.51
CA VAL A 144 35.14 -10.10 -17.71
C VAL A 144 36.00 -8.83 -17.81
N LEU A 145 37.33 -8.95 -17.69
CA LEU A 145 38.23 -7.80 -17.73
C LEU A 145 38.36 -7.17 -19.12
N ASP A 146 38.30 -7.96 -20.20
CA ASP A 146 38.39 -7.43 -21.56
C ASP A 146 37.08 -6.76 -21.98
N GLU A 147 35.91 -7.34 -21.68
CA GLU A 147 34.63 -6.71 -22.03
C GLU A 147 34.33 -5.46 -21.17
N LEU A 148 34.69 -5.45 -19.87
CA LEU A 148 34.64 -4.22 -19.05
C LEU A 148 35.58 -3.12 -19.61
N LYS A 149 36.78 -3.50 -20.06
CA LYS A 149 37.73 -2.58 -20.72
C LYS A 149 37.22 -2.11 -22.10
N ASN A 150 36.53 -2.97 -22.84
CA ASN A 150 35.99 -2.67 -24.15
C ASN A 150 34.85 -1.65 -24.07
N MET A 151 33.98 -1.75 -23.06
CA MET A 151 32.82 -0.86 -22.90
C MET A 151 33.17 0.48 -22.24
N LYS A 152 34.10 0.52 -21.27
CA LYS A 152 34.49 1.77 -20.56
C LYS A 152 35.34 2.72 -21.41
N CYS A 153 34.69 3.38 -22.37
CA CYS A 153 35.24 4.52 -23.13
C CYS A 153 35.76 5.65 -22.23
N SER A 154 35.12 5.90 -21.09
CA SER A 154 35.52 6.91 -20.10
C SER A 154 36.99 6.72 -19.66
N VAL A 155 37.40 5.49 -19.36
CA VAL A 155 38.77 5.14 -18.96
C VAL A 155 39.82 5.53 -20.02
N LYS A 156 39.49 5.33 -21.31
CA LYS A 156 40.34 5.72 -22.44
C LYS A 156 40.39 7.25 -22.59
N ASN A 157 39.28 7.93 -22.35
CA ASN A 157 39.14 9.38 -22.47
C ASN A 157 39.87 10.13 -21.35
N ASP A 158 39.74 9.70 -20.10
CA ASP A 158 40.38 10.32 -18.93
C ASP A 158 41.91 10.20 -19.01
N HIS A 159 42.45 9.03 -19.35
CA HIS A 159 43.89 8.88 -19.61
C HIS A 159 44.36 9.80 -20.77
N SER A 160 43.54 9.99 -21.80
CA SER A 160 43.85 10.89 -22.92
C SER A 160 43.81 12.37 -22.53
N ALA A 161 42.97 12.76 -21.57
CA ALA A 161 42.93 14.09 -20.99
C ALA A 161 44.16 14.35 -20.10
N TYR A 162 44.46 13.41 -19.20
CA TYR A 162 45.67 13.43 -18.37
C TYR A 162 46.95 13.56 -19.20
N LYS A 163 47.13 12.70 -20.22
CA LYS A 163 48.33 12.69 -21.06
C LYS A 163 48.54 14.04 -21.75
N ARG A 164 47.46 14.67 -22.25
CA ARG A 164 47.49 16.00 -22.87
C ARG A 164 47.91 17.10 -21.88
N ALA A 165 47.36 17.07 -20.66
CA ALA A 165 47.68 18.03 -19.61
C ALA A 165 49.13 17.90 -19.10
N ALA A 166 49.56 16.67 -18.80
CA ALA A 166 50.92 16.38 -18.33
C ALA A 166 52.00 16.69 -19.38
N GLN A 167 51.70 16.48 -20.68
CA GLN A 167 52.57 16.91 -21.78
C GLN A 167 52.66 18.44 -21.89
N PHE A 168 51.54 19.16 -21.78
CA PHE A 168 51.54 20.62 -21.83
C PHE A 168 52.36 21.24 -20.69
N LEU A 169 52.21 20.73 -19.47
CA LEU A 169 52.96 21.15 -18.28
C LEU A 169 54.41 20.65 -18.25
N ARG A 170 54.86 19.86 -19.25
CA ARG A 170 56.20 19.25 -19.33
C ARG A 170 56.54 18.37 -18.11
N LYS A 171 55.53 17.78 -17.47
CA LYS A 171 55.68 17.00 -16.22
C LYS A 171 56.33 15.63 -16.46
N MET A 172 56.22 15.08 -17.67
CA MET A 172 56.91 13.85 -18.10
C MET A 172 58.30 14.19 -18.65
N SER A 173 59.35 13.98 -17.84
CA SER A 173 60.75 14.24 -18.20
C SER A 173 61.60 12.96 -18.34
N GLU A 174 61.25 11.86 -17.68
CA GLU A 174 62.02 10.61 -17.75
C GLU A 174 61.61 9.71 -18.94
N PRO A 175 62.57 9.09 -19.66
CA PRO A 175 62.28 8.15 -20.74
C PRO A 175 61.43 6.94 -20.34
N SER A 176 61.57 6.49 -19.08
CA SER A 176 60.78 5.44 -18.42
C SER A 176 59.28 5.76 -18.49
N SER A 177 58.88 6.87 -17.85
CA SER A 177 57.50 7.34 -17.74
C SER A 177 56.86 7.61 -19.11
N ILE A 178 57.63 8.15 -20.05
CA ILE A 178 57.18 8.38 -21.43
C ILE A 178 56.82 7.05 -22.12
N GLN A 179 57.66 6.02 -21.98
CA GLN A 179 57.39 4.69 -22.54
C GLN A 179 56.20 4.01 -21.86
N GLU A 180 56.05 4.14 -20.54
CA GLU A 180 54.88 3.60 -19.82
C GLU A 180 53.56 4.25 -20.31
N SER A 181 53.52 5.58 -20.41
CA SER A 181 52.33 6.29 -20.92
C SER A 181 51.99 5.87 -22.36
N GLN A 182 53.01 5.60 -23.19
CA GLN A 182 52.78 5.09 -24.54
C GLN A 182 52.26 3.65 -24.55
N ASN A 183 52.79 2.76 -23.69
CA ASN A 183 52.29 1.40 -23.52
C ASN A 183 50.81 1.40 -23.08
N LEU A 184 50.45 2.24 -22.09
CA LEU A 184 49.07 2.37 -21.61
C LEU A 184 48.13 2.94 -22.69
N SER A 185 48.63 3.89 -23.49
CA SER A 185 47.89 4.42 -24.65
C SER A 185 47.52 3.29 -25.63
N MET A 186 48.47 2.41 -25.96
CA MET A 186 48.23 1.28 -26.85
C MET A 186 47.31 0.23 -26.23
N PHE A 187 47.44 -0.06 -24.93
CA PHE A 187 46.57 -1.01 -24.23
C PHE A 187 45.10 -0.57 -24.23
N LEU A 188 44.84 0.71 -23.94
CA LEU A 188 43.47 1.28 -23.93
C LEU A 188 42.92 1.54 -25.33
N ALA A 189 43.76 1.72 -26.35
CA ALA A 189 43.31 1.92 -27.73
C ALA A 189 42.83 0.64 -28.41
N ASN A 190 43.44 -0.52 -28.11
CA ASN A 190 43.11 -1.80 -28.75
C ASN A 190 41.90 -2.49 -28.10
N HIS A 191 40.90 -2.83 -28.92
CA HIS A 191 39.72 -3.62 -28.54
C HIS A 191 40.08 -5.13 -28.49
N ASN A 192 39.44 -5.90 -27.60
CA ASN A 192 39.72 -7.34 -27.36
C ASN A 192 41.20 -7.66 -27.02
N LYS A 193 41.93 -6.71 -26.41
CA LYS A 193 43.38 -6.80 -26.27
C LYS A 193 43.83 -7.85 -25.25
N ILE A 194 43.06 -8.13 -24.21
CA ILE A 194 43.40 -9.18 -23.24
C ILE A 194 43.19 -10.56 -23.91
N THR A 195 42.06 -10.75 -24.59
CA THR A 195 41.70 -11.98 -25.32
C THR A 195 42.70 -12.32 -26.43
N GLN A 196 43.06 -11.35 -27.28
CA GLN A 196 44.07 -11.54 -28.32
C GLN A 196 45.43 -11.94 -27.74
N SER A 197 45.84 -11.31 -26.64
CA SER A 197 47.13 -11.59 -26.00
C SER A 197 47.16 -12.96 -25.31
N LEU A 198 46.01 -13.40 -24.79
CA LEU A 198 45.80 -14.74 -24.26
C LEU A 198 45.87 -15.81 -25.36
N GLN A 199 45.13 -15.63 -26.47
CA GLN A 199 45.17 -16.52 -27.63
C GLN A 199 46.60 -16.68 -28.18
N GLN A 200 47.30 -15.57 -28.43
CA GLN A 200 48.68 -15.56 -28.94
C GLN A 200 49.68 -16.30 -28.03
N GLN A 201 49.49 -16.30 -26.71
CA GLN A 201 50.34 -17.06 -25.79
C GLN A 201 49.94 -18.53 -25.63
N LEU A 202 48.66 -18.86 -25.81
CA LEU A 202 48.15 -20.23 -25.74
C LEU A 202 48.47 -21.03 -27.01
N GLU A 203 48.26 -20.46 -28.20
CA GLU A 203 48.50 -21.16 -29.48
C GLU A 203 49.96 -21.59 -29.69
N VAL A 204 50.91 -20.92 -29.02
CA VAL A 204 52.35 -21.26 -29.00
C VAL A 204 52.64 -22.50 -28.13
N ILE A 205 51.71 -22.92 -27.25
CA ILE A 205 51.88 -24.07 -26.36
C ILE A 205 51.29 -25.32 -27.05
N SER A 206 52.15 -26.27 -27.41
CA SER A 206 51.74 -27.50 -28.09
C SER A 206 50.71 -28.30 -27.27
N GLY A 207 49.48 -28.37 -27.76
CA GLY A 207 48.39 -29.09 -27.12
C GLY A 207 47.79 -28.40 -25.89
N TYR A 208 47.68 -27.07 -25.91
CA TYR A 208 46.95 -26.28 -24.91
C TYR A 208 45.43 -26.62 -24.90
N ASP A 209 44.89 -26.95 -26.06
CA ASP A 209 43.50 -27.31 -26.33
C ASP A 209 43.07 -28.57 -25.57
N GLU A 210 43.97 -29.54 -25.38
CA GLU A 210 43.73 -30.72 -24.54
C GLU A 210 43.47 -30.37 -23.06
N LEU A 211 44.13 -29.36 -22.51
CA LEU A 211 43.86 -28.90 -21.14
C LEU A 211 42.58 -28.07 -21.06
N LEU A 212 42.31 -27.23 -22.07
CA LEU A 212 41.05 -26.50 -22.16
C LEU A 212 39.84 -27.45 -22.30
N ALA A 213 39.98 -28.53 -23.09
CA ALA A 213 38.98 -29.58 -23.24
C ALA A 213 38.65 -30.26 -21.90
N ASP A 214 39.65 -30.41 -21.01
CA ASP A 214 39.43 -30.96 -19.66
C ASP A 214 38.67 -30.01 -18.74
N ILE A 215 38.98 -28.71 -18.80
CA ILE A 215 38.24 -27.68 -18.06
C ILE A 215 36.79 -27.60 -18.56
N VAL A 216 36.57 -27.63 -19.88
CA VAL A 216 35.24 -27.59 -20.50
C VAL A 216 34.44 -28.85 -20.17
N ASN A 217 35.03 -30.05 -20.30
CA ASN A 217 34.35 -31.31 -19.96
C ASN A 217 33.98 -31.39 -18.48
N LEU A 218 34.85 -30.92 -17.57
CA LEU A 218 34.53 -30.83 -16.15
C LEU A 218 33.36 -29.88 -15.89
N CYS A 219 33.31 -28.73 -16.57
CA CYS A 219 32.18 -27.82 -16.44
C CYS A 219 30.88 -28.40 -16.97
N VAL A 220 30.93 -29.19 -18.07
CA VAL A 220 29.79 -29.92 -18.63
C VAL A 220 29.25 -30.94 -17.64
N ASP A 221 30.13 -31.78 -17.06
CA ASP A 221 29.74 -32.77 -16.04
C ASP A 221 29.14 -32.08 -14.80
N TYR A 222 29.80 -31.05 -14.27
CA TYR A 222 29.33 -30.32 -13.10
C TYR A 222 27.97 -29.64 -13.33
N TYR A 223 27.69 -29.15 -14.54
CA TYR A 223 26.41 -28.55 -14.87
C TYR A 223 25.30 -29.61 -14.98
N GLU A 224 25.60 -30.75 -15.61
CA GLU A 224 24.67 -31.87 -15.80
C GLU A 224 24.32 -32.58 -14.47
N ASN A 225 25.33 -32.84 -13.64
CA ASN A 225 25.21 -33.53 -12.35
C ASN A 225 24.83 -32.60 -11.18
N LYS A 226 24.61 -31.30 -11.43
CA LYS A 226 24.32 -30.26 -10.42
C LYS A 226 25.40 -30.11 -9.33
N MET A 227 26.67 -30.21 -9.71
CA MET A 227 27.83 -29.98 -8.82
C MET A 227 28.13 -28.47 -8.70
N TYR A 228 27.13 -27.73 -8.21
CA TYR A 228 27.17 -26.30 -7.89
C TYR A 228 26.08 -26.00 -6.85
N LEU A 229 26.20 -24.90 -6.09
CA LEU A 229 25.15 -24.54 -5.12
C LEU A 229 24.56 -23.16 -5.36
N THR A 230 25.37 -22.16 -5.68
CA THR A 230 24.92 -20.75 -5.88
C THR A 230 24.61 -20.44 -7.35
N PRO A 231 23.79 -19.40 -7.65
CA PRO A 231 23.54 -18.97 -9.03
C PRO A 231 24.83 -18.57 -9.77
N ASN A 232 25.73 -17.87 -9.07
CA ASN A 232 27.03 -17.46 -9.60
C ASN A 232 27.92 -18.66 -9.99
N GLU A 233 27.86 -19.78 -9.26
CA GLU A 233 28.54 -21.02 -9.65
C GLU A 233 27.89 -21.65 -10.89
N LYS A 234 26.55 -21.76 -10.94
CA LYS A 234 25.80 -22.25 -12.12
C LYS A 234 26.21 -21.48 -13.39
N HIS A 235 26.20 -20.15 -13.32
CA HIS A 235 26.53 -19.27 -14.46
C HIS A 235 28.02 -19.29 -14.82
N MET A 236 28.91 -19.50 -13.85
CA MET A 236 30.36 -19.64 -14.10
C MET A 236 30.64 -20.83 -15.03
N LEU A 237 30.02 -22.00 -14.79
CA LEU A 237 30.23 -23.19 -15.62
C LEU A 237 29.93 -22.93 -17.10
N LEU A 238 28.80 -22.27 -17.39
CA LEU A 238 28.38 -21.94 -18.76
C LEU A 238 29.31 -20.91 -19.42
N LYS A 239 29.73 -19.87 -18.70
CA LYS A 239 30.70 -18.88 -19.22
C LYS A 239 32.06 -19.52 -19.52
N VAL A 240 32.51 -20.47 -18.70
CA VAL A 240 33.74 -21.24 -18.93
C VAL A 240 33.61 -22.19 -20.12
N MET A 241 32.46 -22.84 -20.34
CA MET A 241 32.22 -23.61 -21.57
C MET A 241 32.36 -22.72 -22.81
N GLY A 242 31.69 -21.56 -22.82
CA GLY A 242 31.61 -20.68 -23.99
C GLY A 242 32.98 -20.10 -24.37
N PHE A 243 33.64 -19.43 -23.43
CA PHE A 243 34.95 -18.84 -23.70
C PHE A 243 36.06 -19.90 -23.81
N GLY A 244 35.91 -21.07 -23.16
CA GLY A 244 36.78 -22.22 -23.35
C GLY A 244 36.76 -22.73 -24.79
N LEU A 245 35.57 -22.99 -25.35
CA LEU A 245 35.42 -23.36 -26.77
C LEU A 245 35.97 -22.28 -27.71
N TYR A 246 35.72 -21.00 -27.42
CA TYR A 246 36.24 -19.88 -28.21
C TYR A 246 37.77 -19.83 -28.25
N LEU A 247 38.46 -20.14 -27.14
CA LEU A 247 39.92 -20.22 -27.09
C LEU A 247 40.48 -21.51 -27.73
N MET A 248 39.68 -22.57 -27.79
CA MET A 248 40.03 -23.85 -28.46
C MET A 248 39.82 -23.83 -29.98
N ASP A 249 39.06 -22.88 -30.53
CA ASP A 249 38.78 -22.78 -31.96
C ASP A 249 39.63 -21.67 -32.61
N GLY A 250 40.92 -21.96 -32.79
CA GLY A 250 41.96 -21.03 -33.26
C GLY A 250 42.74 -21.55 -34.47
N THR A 251 43.89 -20.97 -34.79
CA THR A 251 44.70 -21.38 -35.95
C THR A 251 45.28 -22.80 -35.81
N ASN A 252 45.53 -23.23 -34.57
CA ASN A 252 46.23 -24.48 -34.26
C ASN A 252 45.31 -25.61 -33.74
N SER A 253 44.02 -25.34 -33.50
CA SER A 253 43.03 -26.31 -33.00
C SER A 253 41.63 -25.99 -33.50
N HIS A 254 40.79 -27.02 -33.68
CA HIS A 254 39.41 -26.89 -34.14
C HIS A 254 38.47 -27.69 -33.25
N ILE A 255 37.48 -27.05 -32.63
CA ILE A 255 36.55 -27.73 -31.70
C ILE A 255 35.76 -28.86 -32.39
N TYR A 256 35.39 -28.68 -33.65
CA TYR A 256 34.66 -29.67 -34.45
C TYR A 256 35.47 -30.95 -34.73
N LYS A 257 36.80 -30.85 -34.81
CA LYS A 257 37.70 -32.02 -34.97
C LYS A 257 37.93 -32.73 -33.63
N LEU A 258 37.81 -32.03 -32.51
CA LEU A 258 37.83 -32.62 -31.16
C LEU A 258 36.50 -33.33 -30.84
N ASP A 259 35.36 -32.74 -31.22
CA ASP A 259 34.03 -33.35 -31.13
C ASP A 259 33.92 -34.63 -31.98
N ALA A 260 34.46 -34.62 -33.21
CA ALA A 260 34.56 -35.82 -34.05
C ALA A 260 35.43 -36.94 -33.43
N LYS A 261 36.42 -36.60 -32.61
CA LYS A 261 37.22 -37.55 -31.80
C LYS A 261 36.53 -37.95 -30.48
N LYS A 262 35.31 -37.48 -30.21
CA LYS A 262 34.60 -37.58 -28.91
C LYS A 262 35.38 -36.99 -27.73
N ARG A 263 36.32 -36.07 -27.99
CA ARG A 263 37.19 -35.46 -26.96
C ARG A 263 36.49 -34.39 -26.13
N ILE A 264 35.48 -33.77 -26.73
CA ILE A 264 34.49 -32.88 -26.13
C ILE A 264 33.10 -33.29 -26.67
N ASN A 265 32.02 -32.72 -26.13
CA ASN A 265 30.65 -33.00 -26.59
C ASN A 265 29.91 -31.67 -26.83
N LEU A 266 29.96 -31.18 -28.08
CA LEU A 266 29.32 -29.92 -28.47
C LEU A 266 27.80 -29.99 -28.36
N THR A 267 27.20 -31.17 -28.58
CA THR A 267 25.75 -31.39 -28.49
C THR A 267 25.20 -31.13 -27.07
N LYS A 268 25.93 -31.49 -26.01
CA LYS A 268 25.54 -31.14 -24.63
C LYS A 268 25.60 -29.63 -24.41
N ILE A 269 26.64 -28.96 -24.90
CA ILE A 269 26.83 -27.52 -24.74
C ILE A 269 25.76 -26.73 -25.53
N ASP A 270 25.43 -27.13 -26.76
CA ASP A 270 24.33 -26.56 -27.54
C ASP A 270 22.99 -26.66 -26.79
N LYS A 271 22.69 -27.84 -26.21
CA LYS A 271 21.49 -28.05 -25.40
C LYS A 271 21.46 -27.12 -24.19
N PHE A 272 22.58 -26.96 -23.47
CA PHE A 272 22.65 -26.09 -22.30
C PHE A 272 22.50 -24.60 -22.68
N PHE A 273 23.17 -24.14 -23.74
CA PHE A 273 23.07 -22.75 -24.23
C PHE A 273 21.70 -22.45 -24.86
N LYS A 274 20.99 -23.46 -25.36
CA LYS A 274 19.61 -23.31 -25.81
C LYS A 274 18.62 -23.26 -24.65
N GLN A 275 18.88 -24.00 -23.58
CA GLN A 275 18.06 -23.98 -22.36
C GLN A 275 18.27 -22.67 -21.58
N LEU A 276 19.50 -22.15 -21.50
CA LEU A 276 19.82 -20.87 -20.88
C LEU A 276 20.79 -20.10 -21.79
N GLN A 277 20.30 -19.04 -22.43
CA GLN A 277 21.00 -18.29 -23.49
C GLN A 277 21.83 -17.15 -22.94
N VAL A 278 21.36 -16.49 -21.88
CA VAL A 278 21.92 -15.24 -21.36
C VAL A 278 22.15 -15.38 -19.86
N VAL A 279 23.33 -14.96 -19.39
CA VAL A 279 23.67 -14.92 -17.96
C VAL A 279 24.43 -13.63 -17.63
N PRO A 280 24.42 -13.17 -16.35
CA PRO A 280 25.24 -12.04 -15.93
C PRO A 280 26.73 -12.28 -16.18
N LEU A 281 27.41 -11.34 -16.85
CA LEU A 281 28.87 -11.37 -16.98
C LEU A 281 29.50 -10.65 -15.78
N PHE A 282 29.12 -9.39 -15.56
CA PHE A 282 29.46 -8.57 -14.39
C PHE A 282 28.50 -7.36 -14.28
N GLY A 283 27.80 -7.20 -13.15
CA GLY A 283 26.82 -6.13 -12.97
C GLY A 283 25.65 -6.24 -13.96
N ASP A 284 25.23 -5.10 -14.51
CA ASP A 284 24.25 -5.01 -15.60
C ASP A 284 24.79 -5.43 -16.97
N MET A 285 26.10 -5.64 -17.11
CA MET A 285 26.68 -6.23 -18.33
C MET A 285 26.43 -7.75 -18.36
N GLN A 286 25.59 -8.18 -19.30
CA GLN A 286 25.23 -9.58 -19.53
C GLN A 286 26.11 -10.22 -20.61
N ILE A 287 26.06 -11.55 -20.74
CA ILE A 287 26.66 -12.29 -21.87
C ILE A 287 25.65 -13.25 -22.50
N GLU A 288 25.39 -13.08 -23.80
CA GLU A 288 24.76 -14.09 -24.64
C GLU A 288 25.77 -15.22 -24.88
N LEU A 289 25.52 -16.40 -24.31
CA LEU A 289 26.46 -17.54 -24.37
C LEU A 289 26.72 -18.02 -25.81
N ALA A 290 25.71 -17.90 -26.68
CA ALA A 290 25.82 -18.21 -28.10
C ALA A 290 26.71 -17.21 -28.88
N ARG A 291 27.07 -16.03 -28.32
CA ARG A 291 28.03 -15.09 -28.92
C ARG A 291 29.39 -15.74 -29.13
N TYR A 292 29.91 -16.46 -28.13
CA TYR A 292 31.20 -17.18 -28.22
C TYR A 292 31.23 -18.20 -29.36
N ILE A 293 30.09 -18.84 -29.63
CA ILE A 293 29.93 -19.77 -30.76
C ILE A 293 29.87 -19.01 -32.08
N LYS A 294 29.01 -17.98 -32.18
CA LYS A 294 28.84 -17.14 -33.37
C LYS A 294 30.13 -16.45 -33.83
N THR A 295 31.09 -16.22 -32.93
CA THR A 295 32.37 -15.56 -33.22
C THR A 295 33.58 -16.50 -33.26
N SER A 296 33.41 -17.83 -33.15
CA SER A 296 34.53 -18.78 -33.23
C SER A 296 35.08 -18.88 -34.66
N ALA A 297 36.37 -19.22 -34.80
CA ALA A 297 37.07 -19.15 -36.09
C ALA A 297 36.44 -20.00 -37.20
N HIS A 298 35.85 -21.16 -36.86
CA HIS A 298 35.27 -22.11 -37.83
C HIS A 298 33.75 -22.19 -37.77
N TYR A 299 33.07 -21.20 -37.16
CA TYR A 299 31.60 -21.20 -37.00
C TYR A 299 30.86 -21.22 -38.35
N GLU A 300 31.25 -20.38 -39.30
CA GLU A 300 30.56 -20.20 -40.58
C GLU A 300 30.39 -21.51 -41.37
N GLU A 301 31.44 -22.32 -41.43
CA GLU A 301 31.46 -23.63 -42.09
C GLU A 301 30.56 -24.68 -41.40
N ASN A 302 30.29 -24.48 -40.10
CA ASN A 302 29.71 -25.48 -39.21
C ASN A 302 28.38 -25.04 -38.56
N LYS A 303 27.72 -24.02 -39.10
CA LYS A 303 26.44 -23.45 -38.61
C LYS A 303 25.37 -24.50 -38.30
N SER A 304 25.27 -25.54 -39.13
CA SER A 304 24.31 -26.64 -38.99
C SER A 304 24.50 -27.53 -37.75
N ARG A 305 25.61 -27.41 -37.02
CA ARG A 305 25.87 -28.12 -35.75
C ARG A 305 25.18 -27.48 -34.55
N TRP A 306 24.74 -26.23 -34.67
CA TRP A 306 24.30 -25.41 -33.54
C TRP A 306 22.81 -25.05 -33.68
N SER A 307 22.08 -25.17 -32.58
CA SER A 307 20.65 -24.85 -32.47
C SER A 307 20.33 -23.85 -31.35
N CYS A 308 21.31 -23.49 -30.51
CA CYS A 308 21.26 -22.37 -29.58
C CYS A 308 21.45 -21.00 -30.25
N THR A 309 22.08 -20.94 -31.42
CA THR A 309 22.37 -19.68 -32.14
C THR A 309 21.15 -19.06 -32.82
N SER A 310 20.10 -19.86 -33.04
CA SER A 310 18.80 -19.46 -33.60
C SER A 310 17.86 -18.95 -32.52
N ALA A 311 18.03 -17.70 -32.10
CA ALA A 311 17.12 -17.02 -31.18
C ALA A 311 15.86 -16.52 -31.90
N SER A 312 14.68 -16.89 -31.41
CA SER A 312 13.42 -16.21 -31.69
C SER A 312 13.20 -15.08 -30.67
N SER A 313 12.47 -14.03 -31.03
CA SER A 313 12.14 -12.90 -30.13
C SER A 313 11.15 -13.25 -29.00
N SER A 314 10.73 -14.51 -28.90
CA SER A 314 9.95 -15.06 -27.81
C SER A 314 10.79 -15.21 -26.53
N PRO A 315 10.25 -14.89 -25.33
CA PRO A 315 10.98 -15.07 -24.07
C PRO A 315 11.40 -16.53 -23.87
N GLN A 316 12.67 -16.74 -23.46
CA GLN A 316 13.23 -18.07 -23.21
C GLN A 316 12.50 -18.82 -22.08
N TYR A 317 11.94 -18.08 -21.11
CA TYR A 317 11.19 -18.61 -19.99
C TYR A 317 9.92 -17.80 -19.77
N ASN A 318 8.76 -18.46 -19.71
CA ASN A 318 7.54 -17.88 -19.15
C ASN A 318 7.57 -18.05 -17.63
N ILE A 319 7.88 -16.98 -16.88
CA ILE A 319 7.91 -17.02 -15.41
C ILE A 319 6.56 -17.41 -14.82
N CYS A 320 5.45 -17.00 -15.43
CA CYS A 320 4.09 -17.24 -14.96
C CYS A 320 3.71 -18.74 -14.99
N GLU A 321 4.25 -19.52 -15.94
CA GLU A 321 4.10 -20.99 -15.95
C GLU A 321 4.91 -21.64 -14.83
N GLN A 322 6.10 -21.12 -14.53
CA GLN A 322 6.98 -21.66 -13.49
C GLN A 322 6.46 -21.35 -12.06
N MET A 323 5.64 -20.31 -11.89
CA MET A 323 5.05 -19.96 -10.59
C MET A 323 4.29 -21.11 -9.91
N ILE A 324 3.68 -22.02 -10.67
CA ILE A 324 2.96 -23.17 -10.09
C ILE A 324 3.93 -24.06 -9.32
N GLN A 325 5.04 -24.48 -9.95
CA GLN A 325 6.07 -25.32 -9.35
C GLN A 325 6.75 -24.61 -8.17
N ILE A 326 7.08 -23.32 -8.32
CA ILE A 326 7.72 -22.52 -7.26
C ILE A 326 6.82 -22.47 -6.01
N ARG A 327 5.53 -22.16 -6.17
CA ARG A 327 4.57 -22.10 -5.06
C ARG A 327 4.37 -23.48 -4.39
N GLU A 328 4.34 -24.57 -5.16
CA GLU A 328 4.26 -25.93 -4.63
C GLU A 328 5.49 -26.31 -3.80
N ASP A 329 6.70 -26.06 -4.31
CA ASP A 329 7.94 -26.40 -3.61
C ASP A 329 8.16 -25.53 -2.37
N HIS A 330 7.80 -24.24 -2.43
CA HIS A 330 7.75 -23.34 -1.28
C HIS A 330 6.80 -23.86 -0.19
N MET A 331 5.57 -24.22 -0.55
CA MET A 331 4.58 -24.79 0.35
C MET A 331 5.07 -26.10 0.99
N ARG A 332 5.61 -27.01 0.17
CA ARG A 332 6.10 -28.33 0.61
C ARG A 332 7.28 -28.21 1.56
N PHE A 333 8.30 -27.42 1.20
CA PHE A 333 9.52 -27.28 1.98
C PHE A 333 9.30 -26.52 3.30
N ILE A 334 8.58 -25.39 3.28
CA ILE A 334 8.31 -24.63 4.52
C ILE A 334 7.43 -25.43 5.47
N SER A 335 6.45 -26.20 4.98
CA SER A 335 5.62 -27.09 5.81
C SER A 335 6.44 -28.17 6.51
N GLU A 336 7.53 -28.65 5.91
CA GLU A 336 8.46 -29.58 6.54
C GLU A 336 9.39 -28.85 7.53
N LEU A 337 10.07 -27.79 7.09
CA LEU A 337 11.00 -26.98 7.88
C LEU A 337 10.37 -26.46 9.18
N ALA A 338 9.14 -25.94 9.10
CA ALA A 338 8.41 -25.39 10.25
C ALA A 338 8.12 -26.45 11.33
N ARG A 339 7.95 -27.73 10.97
CA ARG A 339 7.76 -28.82 11.94
C ARG A 339 9.02 -29.02 12.78
N TYR A 340 10.19 -29.01 12.14
CA TYR A 340 11.47 -29.10 12.84
C TYR A 340 11.68 -27.86 13.72
N SER A 341 11.54 -26.65 13.17
CA SER A 341 11.66 -25.39 13.93
C SER A 341 10.76 -25.37 15.18
N ASN A 342 9.49 -25.77 15.06
CA ASN A 342 8.56 -25.82 16.18
C ASN A 342 8.94 -26.91 17.20
N SER A 343 9.47 -28.05 16.76
CA SER A 343 9.95 -29.09 17.69
C SER A 343 11.15 -28.63 18.52
N GLU A 344 12.10 -27.87 17.96
CA GLU A 344 13.20 -27.28 18.72
C GLU A 344 12.68 -26.31 19.80
N VAL A 345 11.82 -25.37 19.39
CA VAL A 345 11.27 -24.32 20.28
C VAL A 345 10.44 -24.93 21.42
N VAL A 346 9.65 -25.97 21.16
CA VAL A 346 8.85 -26.64 22.20
C VAL A 346 9.73 -27.51 23.10
N THR A 347 10.66 -28.30 22.56
CA THR A 347 11.44 -29.25 23.39
C THR A 347 12.52 -28.58 24.24
N GLY A 348 13.10 -27.46 23.78
CA GLY A 348 14.07 -26.67 24.53
C GLY A 348 13.54 -26.02 25.82
N SER A 349 12.24 -26.13 26.09
CA SER A 349 11.57 -25.51 27.26
C SER A 349 11.47 -26.40 28.51
N GLY A 350 11.81 -27.70 28.45
CA GLY A 350 11.54 -28.59 29.59
C GLY A 350 12.03 -30.04 29.55
N ARG A 351 13.04 -30.38 28.75
CA ARG A 351 13.70 -31.70 28.82
C ARG A 351 15.21 -31.56 29.01
N GLN A 352 15.80 -32.48 29.78
CA GLN A 352 17.25 -32.62 29.88
C GLN A 352 17.86 -32.93 28.52
N GLU A 353 19.11 -32.49 28.30
CA GLU A 353 19.82 -32.54 27.02
C GLU A 353 20.18 -33.96 26.57
N GLY A 354 19.19 -34.70 26.05
CA GLY A 354 19.45 -35.88 25.24
C GLY A 354 20.11 -35.46 23.93
N GLN A 355 21.34 -35.93 23.67
CA GLN A 355 21.96 -35.79 22.36
C GLN A 355 21.07 -36.48 21.30
N LYS A 356 20.85 -35.81 20.18
CA LYS A 356 20.06 -36.37 19.08
C LYS A 356 20.85 -37.46 18.37
N THR A 357 20.14 -38.34 17.67
CA THR A 357 20.73 -39.42 16.89
C THR A 357 21.36 -38.92 15.58
N ASP A 358 22.29 -39.71 15.04
CA ASP A 358 22.95 -39.44 13.75
C ASP A 358 21.95 -39.17 12.60
N SER A 359 20.80 -39.86 12.59
CA SER A 359 19.75 -39.71 11.59
C SER A 359 18.97 -38.40 11.74
N GLU A 360 18.70 -37.95 12.97
CA GLU A 360 18.07 -36.64 13.22
C GLU A 360 18.99 -35.49 12.80
N TYR A 361 20.29 -35.57 13.11
CA TYR A 361 21.27 -34.59 12.65
C TYR A 361 21.44 -34.64 11.12
N ARG A 362 21.49 -35.84 10.50
CA ARG A 362 21.56 -35.99 9.04
C ARG A 362 20.33 -35.38 8.35
N LYS A 363 19.13 -35.54 8.89
CA LYS A 363 17.92 -34.93 8.32
C LYS A 363 17.94 -33.40 8.40
N LEU A 364 18.50 -32.82 9.47
CA LEU A 364 18.71 -31.38 9.58
C LEU A 364 19.78 -30.86 8.59
N PHE A 365 20.86 -31.62 8.37
CA PHE A 365 21.86 -31.36 7.32
C PHE A 365 21.23 -31.40 5.91
N GLU A 366 20.35 -32.37 5.63
CA GLU A 366 19.64 -32.50 4.36
C GLU A 366 18.67 -31.32 4.12
N LEU A 367 17.91 -30.91 5.14
CA LEU A 367 17.05 -29.72 5.06
C LEU A 367 17.86 -28.43 4.83
N ALA A 368 19.03 -28.28 5.46
CA ALA A 368 19.90 -27.14 5.23
C ALA A 368 20.35 -27.05 3.76
N LEU A 369 20.81 -28.17 3.18
CA LEU A 369 21.23 -28.23 1.78
C LEU A 369 20.05 -28.03 0.81
N GLN A 370 18.92 -28.69 1.06
CA GLN A 370 17.72 -28.58 0.23
C GLN A 370 17.18 -27.13 0.20
N GLY A 371 17.15 -26.44 1.34
CA GLY A 371 16.71 -25.04 1.40
C GLY A 371 17.65 -24.09 0.66
N LEU A 372 18.98 -24.28 0.77
CA LEU A 372 19.96 -23.50 0.00
C LEU A 372 19.86 -23.75 -1.51
N GLN A 373 19.64 -25.01 -1.92
CA GLN A 373 19.41 -25.37 -3.32
C GLN A 373 18.10 -24.76 -3.86
N LEU A 374 17.04 -24.71 -3.06
CA LEU A 374 15.74 -24.16 -3.43
C LEU A 374 15.80 -22.64 -3.59
N LEU A 375 16.39 -21.93 -2.61
CA LEU A 375 16.66 -20.49 -2.68
C LEU A 375 17.50 -20.12 -3.91
N SER A 376 18.56 -20.90 -4.18
CA SER A 376 19.42 -20.72 -5.35
C SER A 376 18.66 -20.87 -6.67
N GLN A 377 17.77 -21.86 -6.78
CA GLN A 377 16.93 -22.04 -7.98
C GLN A 377 16.03 -20.83 -8.23
N TRP A 378 15.37 -20.30 -7.20
CA TRP A 378 14.49 -19.13 -7.30
C TRP A 378 15.26 -17.84 -7.64
N SER A 379 16.38 -17.59 -6.96
CA SER A 379 17.25 -16.43 -7.25
C SER A 379 17.83 -16.50 -8.66
N ALA A 380 18.20 -17.70 -9.12
CA ALA A 380 18.62 -17.93 -10.48
C ALA A 380 17.50 -17.64 -11.50
N GLN A 381 16.26 -18.07 -11.25
CA GLN A 381 15.11 -17.75 -12.13
C GLN A 381 14.87 -16.24 -12.26
N VAL A 382 14.87 -15.50 -11.15
CA VAL A 382 14.72 -14.02 -11.16
C VAL A 382 15.84 -13.36 -11.97
N MET A 383 17.10 -13.73 -11.71
CA MET A 383 18.24 -13.12 -12.37
C MET A 383 18.39 -13.54 -13.84
N GLU A 384 17.97 -14.76 -14.22
CA GLU A 384 18.01 -15.25 -15.61
C GLU A 384 16.93 -14.57 -16.47
N VAL A 385 15.73 -14.35 -15.92
CA VAL A 385 14.68 -13.55 -16.59
C VAL A 385 15.15 -12.10 -16.78
N TYR A 386 15.69 -11.46 -15.74
CA TYR A 386 16.25 -10.11 -15.84
C TYR A 386 17.40 -10.02 -16.86
N SER A 387 18.35 -10.97 -16.81
CA SER A 387 19.48 -11.06 -17.74
C SER A 387 19.02 -11.17 -19.20
N TRP A 388 18.03 -12.02 -19.48
CA TRP A 388 17.46 -12.18 -20.82
C TRP A 388 16.76 -10.89 -21.30
N LYS A 389 16.01 -10.21 -20.43
CA LYS A 389 15.28 -8.97 -20.74
C LYS A 389 16.23 -7.79 -21.01
N LEU A 390 17.39 -7.73 -20.34
CA LEU A 390 18.38 -6.68 -20.57
C LEU A 390 18.98 -6.69 -21.99
N VAL A 391 19.20 -7.87 -22.59
CA VAL A 391 19.77 -7.98 -23.95
C VAL A 391 18.72 -8.09 -25.05
N HIS A 392 17.43 -8.24 -24.69
CA HIS A 392 16.29 -8.22 -25.59
C HIS A 392 15.34 -7.06 -25.22
N PRO A 393 15.75 -5.79 -25.41
CA PRO A 393 14.89 -4.64 -25.16
C PRO A 393 13.69 -4.63 -26.11
N THR A 394 12.50 -4.32 -25.57
CA THR A 394 11.25 -4.38 -26.32
C THR A 394 11.12 -3.27 -27.36
N ASP A 395 10.08 -3.37 -28.20
CA ASP A 395 9.75 -2.43 -29.26
C ASP A 395 8.23 -2.28 -29.45
N LYS A 396 7.80 -1.36 -30.33
CA LYS A 396 6.39 -1.13 -30.65
C LYS A 396 5.66 -2.34 -31.28
N TYR A 397 6.39 -3.32 -31.80
CA TYR A 397 5.83 -4.52 -32.42
C TYR A 397 5.49 -5.57 -31.37
N SER A 398 6.32 -5.64 -30.32
CA SER A 398 6.23 -6.57 -29.19
C SER A 398 5.34 -6.01 -28.07
N ASN A 399 5.47 -4.71 -27.76
CA ASN A 399 4.63 -4.00 -26.79
C ASN A 399 4.10 -2.69 -27.42
N LYS A 400 2.78 -2.60 -27.61
CA LYS A 400 2.10 -1.44 -28.20
C LYS A 400 2.18 -0.16 -27.35
N GLU A 401 2.51 -0.27 -26.07
CA GLU A 401 2.68 0.86 -25.16
C GLU A 401 4.12 1.41 -25.18
N CYS A 402 5.06 0.73 -25.84
CA CYS A 402 6.46 1.14 -25.97
C CYS A 402 6.62 2.24 -27.04
N PRO A 403 7.09 3.45 -26.70
CA PRO A 403 7.38 4.49 -27.68
C PRO A 403 8.60 4.17 -28.56
N ASP A 404 8.56 4.55 -29.83
CA ASP A 404 9.69 4.43 -30.78
C ASP A 404 10.93 5.24 -30.36
N ASN A 405 10.74 6.27 -29.55
CA ASN A 405 11.80 7.15 -29.05
C ASN A 405 12.27 6.84 -27.62
N ALA A 406 11.76 5.76 -26.99
CA ALA A 406 12.20 5.33 -25.67
C ALA A 406 13.65 4.81 -25.71
N GLU A 407 14.46 5.22 -24.73
CA GLU A 407 15.88 4.85 -24.70
C GLU A 407 16.07 3.37 -24.32
N GLU A 408 17.20 2.79 -24.73
CA GLU A 408 17.39 1.34 -24.73
C GLU A 408 17.20 0.70 -23.34
N TYR A 409 17.69 1.34 -22.28
CA TYR A 409 17.49 0.85 -20.91
C TYR A 409 16.02 0.89 -20.45
N GLU A 410 15.23 1.86 -20.89
CA GLU A 410 13.79 1.93 -20.60
C GLU A 410 13.01 0.82 -21.32
N ARG A 411 13.42 0.52 -22.56
CA ARG A 411 12.89 -0.60 -23.35
C ARG A 411 13.38 -1.97 -22.85
N ALA A 412 14.53 -2.02 -22.19
CA ALA A 412 15.07 -3.20 -21.52
C ALA A 412 14.38 -3.49 -20.18
N THR A 413 14.00 -2.44 -19.44
CA THR A 413 13.36 -2.52 -18.11
C THR A 413 11.87 -2.20 -18.16
N ARG A 414 11.50 -0.92 -17.98
CA ARG A 414 10.13 -0.40 -17.79
C ARG A 414 9.07 -1.04 -18.69
N TYR A 415 9.32 -1.05 -20.00
CA TYR A 415 8.36 -1.54 -20.99
C TYR A 415 8.44 -3.05 -21.26
N ASN A 416 9.46 -3.73 -20.73
CA ASN A 416 9.76 -5.13 -21.06
C ASN A 416 9.04 -6.14 -20.14
N TYR A 417 8.32 -5.68 -19.11
CA TYR A 417 7.56 -6.55 -18.19
C TYR A 417 6.07 -6.24 -18.24
N THR A 418 5.27 -7.26 -18.55
CA THR A 418 3.81 -7.24 -18.40
C THR A 418 3.39 -7.17 -16.92
N SER A 419 2.11 -6.89 -16.64
CA SER A 419 1.59 -6.85 -15.27
C SER A 419 1.84 -8.16 -14.50
N GLU A 420 1.55 -9.29 -15.15
CA GLU A 420 1.70 -10.63 -14.55
C GLU A 420 3.16 -10.98 -14.27
N GLU A 421 4.09 -10.62 -15.18
CA GLU A 421 5.53 -10.84 -14.95
C GLU A 421 6.04 -10.05 -13.74
N LYS A 422 5.58 -8.81 -13.53
CA LYS A 422 5.95 -8.01 -12.35
C LYS A 422 5.44 -8.64 -11.05
N PHE A 423 4.17 -9.05 -11.02
CA PHE A 423 3.60 -9.72 -9.84
C PHE A 423 4.30 -11.06 -9.56
N ALA A 424 4.52 -11.88 -10.58
CA ALA A 424 5.26 -13.14 -10.47
C ALA A 424 6.68 -12.92 -9.92
N LEU A 425 7.42 -11.93 -10.42
CA LEU A 425 8.75 -11.60 -9.90
C LEU A 425 8.70 -11.21 -8.42
N VAL A 426 7.76 -10.35 -7.99
CA VAL A 426 7.63 -9.96 -6.58
C VAL A 426 7.26 -11.14 -5.67
N GLU A 427 6.39 -12.04 -6.12
CA GLU A 427 6.11 -13.29 -5.40
C GLU A 427 7.37 -14.13 -5.18
N VAL A 428 8.19 -14.35 -6.22
CA VAL A 428 9.44 -15.12 -6.10
C VAL A 428 10.43 -14.43 -5.16
N ILE A 429 10.58 -13.10 -5.27
CA ILE A 429 11.46 -12.29 -4.40
C ILE A 429 11.02 -12.38 -2.93
N ALA A 430 9.72 -12.36 -2.66
CA ALA A 430 9.16 -12.55 -1.32
C ALA A 430 9.33 -13.98 -0.80
N MET A 431 9.18 -15.00 -1.65
CA MET A 431 9.44 -16.40 -1.27
C MET A 431 10.93 -16.64 -0.96
N ILE A 432 11.85 -16.02 -1.72
CA ILE A 432 13.29 -16.02 -1.41
C ILE A 432 13.54 -15.37 -0.04
N LYS A 433 13.16 -14.10 0.13
CA LYS A 433 13.46 -13.33 1.36
C LYS A 433 12.74 -13.89 2.60
N GLY A 434 11.51 -14.36 2.44
CA GLY A 434 10.74 -15.03 3.50
C GLY A 434 11.39 -16.33 3.96
N LEU A 435 11.81 -17.20 3.03
CA LEU A 435 12.51 -18.43 3.36
C LEU A 435 13.93 -18.14 3.90
N GLN A 436 14.64 -17.14 3.39
CA GLN A 436 15.94 -16.70 3.90
C GLN A 436 15.86 -16.33 5.39
N VAL A 437 14.82 -15.61 5.81
CA VAL A 437 14.57 -15.28 7.23
C VAL A 437 14.31 -16.53 8.08
N LEU A 438 13.59 -17.54 7.57
CA LEU A 438 13.37 -18.81 8.28
C LEU A 438 14.64 -19.64 8.40
N MET A 439 15.42 -19.76 7.32
CA MET A 439 16.69 -20.49 7.30
C MET A 439 17.72 -19.83 8.22
N GLY A 440 17.79 -18.49 8.25
CA GLY A 440 18.65 -17.73 9.16
C GLY A 440 18.26 -17.90 10.63
N ARG A 441 16.96 -17.94 10.97
CA ARG A 441 16.50 -18.26 12.34
C ARG A 441 16.90 -19.66 12.80
N MET A 442 17.03 -20.62 11.88
CA MET A 442 17.50 -21.98 12.18
C MET A 442 19.02 -22.14 12.08
N GLU A 443 19.79 -21.08 11.78
CA GLU A 443 21.24 -21.18 11.55
C GLU A 443 21.98 -21.90 12.69
N SER A 444 21.68 -21.61 13.96
CA SER A 444 22.35 -22.26 15.09
C SER A 444 22.13 -23.78 15.14
N VAL A 445 20.90 -24.21 14.85
CA VAL A 445 20.50 -25.63 14.82
C VAL A 445 21.16 -26.34 13.63
N PHE A 446 21.14 -25.72 12.46
CA PHE A 446 21.82 -26.22 11.27
C PHE A 446 23.34 -26.30 11.48
N ASN A 447 23.97 -25.25 12.02
CA ASN A 447 25.42 -25.20 12.26
C ASN A 447 25.90 -26.38 13.12
N HIS A 448 25.18 -26.73 14.19
CA HIS A 448 25.50 -27.89 15.03
C HIS A 448 25.28 -29.21 14.30
N ALA A 449 24.10 -29.40 13.70
CA ALA A 449 23.74 -30.63 12.99
C ALA A 449 24.69 -30.93 11.81
N ILE A 450 25.01 -29.91 11.01
CA ILE A 450 25.92 -30.02 9.87
C ILE A 450 27.31 -30.46 10.32
N ARG A 451 27.87 -29.80 11.35
CA ARG A 451 29.19 -30.16 11.89
C ARG A 451 29.21 -31.61 12.40
N HIS A 452 28.15 -32.04 13.09
CA HIS A 452 28.00 -33.41 13.57
C HIS A 452 27.92 -34.44 12.42
N THR A 453 27.07 -34.21 11.43
CA THR A 453 26.89 -35.10 10.27
C THR A 453 28.15 -35.20 9.42
N ILE A 454 28.84 -34.08 9.16
CA ILE A 454 30.10 -34.07 8.40
C ILE A 454 31.20 -34.81 9.18
N TYR A 455 31.29 -34.62 10.50
CA TYR A 455 32.24 -35.35 11.33
C TYR A 455 32.00 -36.86 11.30
N ALA A 456 30.75 -37.29 11.53
CA ALA A 456 30.36 -38.70 11.51
C ALA A 456 30.70 -39.34 10.17
N ALA A 457 30.25 -38.76 9.06
CA ALA A 457 30.52 -39.28 7.72
C ALA A 457 32.02 -39.36 7.40
N LEU A 458 32.82 -38.36 7.80
CA LEU A 458 34.26 -38.34 7.59
C LEU A 458 35.00 -39.43 8.39
N GLN A 459 34.65 -39.58 9.67
CA GLN A 459 35.30 -40.55 10.55
C GLN A 459 34.87 -41.99 10.24
N ASP A 460 33.59 -42.24 10.01
CA ASP A 460 33.08 -43.57 9.65
C ASP A 460 33.73 -44.05 8.33
N PHE A 461 33.82 -43.17 7.34
CA PHE A 461 34.51 -43.47 6.08
C PHE A 461 36.00 -43.78 6.30
N ALA A 462 36.74 -42.93 7.02
CA ALA A 462 38.18 -43.07 7.15
C ALA A 462 38.62 -44.20 8.11
N GLN A 463 37.90 -44.38 9.23
CA GLN A 463 38.22 -45.40 10.24
C GLN A 463 37.69 -46.78 9.85
N VAL A 464 36.48 -46.87 9.26
CA VAL A 464 35.78 -48.13 8.98
C VAL A 464 35.75 -48.46 7.48
N THR A 465 35.16 -47.61 6.61
CA THR A 465 35.01 -47.94 5.17
C THR A 465 36.35 -48.17 4.48
N LEU A 466 37.36 -47.33 4.75
CA LEU A 466 38.70 -47.49 4.16
C LEU A 466 39.50 -48.71 4.68
N ARG A 467 39.00 -49.49 5.65
CA ARG A 467 39.67 -50.73 6.11
C ARG A 467 39.81 -51.75 4.99
N GLU A 468 38.75 -52.02 4.24
CA GLU A 468 38.75 -53.05 3.19
C GLU A 468 39.67 -52.71 2.01
N PRO A 469 39.61 -51.53 1.35
CA PRO A 469 40.56 -51.19 0.29
C PRO A 469 42.01 -51.13 0.80
N LEU A 470 42.25 -50.72 2.06
CA LEU A 470 43.59 -50.77 2.66
C LEU A 470 44.08 -52.20 2.87
N ARG A 471 43.22 -53.10 3.39
CA ARG A 471 43.50 -54.54 3.54
C ARG A 471 43.83 -55.17 2.19
N GLN A 472 43.06 -54.84 1.15
CA GLN A 472 43.29 -55.31 -0.20
C GLN A 472 44.61 -54.78 -0.78
N ALA A 473 44.91 -53.49 -0.59
CA ALA A 473 46.16 -52.89 -1.04
C ALA A 473 47.38 -53.57 -0.40
N ILE A 474 47.34 -53.82 0.92
CA ILE A 474 48.38 -54.55 1.65
C ILE A 474 48.49 -55.99 1.14
N LYS A 475 47.38 -56.74 1.08
CA LYS A 475 47.36 -58.15 0.63
C LYS A 475 47.86 -58.31 -0.83
N ARG A 476 47.53 -57.36 -1.71
CA ARG A 476 47.90 -57.35 -3.14
C ARG A 476 49.23 -56.59 -3.41
N LYS A 477 49.96 -56.16 -2.38
CA LYS A 477 51.22 -55.38 -2.47
C LYS A 477 51.12 -54.12 -3.35
N LYS A 478 49.98 -53.44 -3.31
CA LYS A 478 49.69 -52.19 -4.04
C LYS A 478 50.21 -50.98 -3.25
N ASN A 479 51.52 -50.89 -3.08
CA ASN A 479 52.19 -49.95 -2.16
C ASN A 479 51.77 -48.48 -2.35
N VAL A 480 51.48 -48.04 -3.59
CA VAL A 480 51.03 -46.67 -3.89
C VAL A 480 49.60 -46.40 -3.37
N ILE A 481 48.67 -47.35 -3.55
CA ILE A 481 47.31 -47.22 -3.01
C ILE A 481 47.36 -47.28 -1.49
N GLN A 482 48.19 -48.16 -0.92
CA GLN A 482 48.42 -48.24 0.52
C GLN A 482 48.94 -46.90 1.09
N SER A 483 49.90 -46.23 0.43
CA SER A 483 50.46 -44.98 0.94
C SER A 483 49.44 -43.83 0.91
N VAL A 484 48.62 -43.72 -0.14
CA VAL A 484 47.54 -42.73 -0.23
C VAL A 484 46.44 -42.99 0.81
N LEU A 485 45.97 -44.23 0.96
CA LEU A 485 44.96 -44.60 1.97
C LEU A 485 45.46 -44.39 3.41
N GLN A 486 46.73 -44.68 3.68
CA GLN A 486 47.33 -44.36 4.98
C GLN A 486 47.54 -42.86 5.18
N ALA A 487 47.87 -42.09 4.14
CA ALA A 487 47.98 -40.63 4.24
C ALA A 487 46.63 -39.98 4.57
N ILE A 488 45.54 -40.43 3.93
CA ILE A 488 44.16 -40.05 4.29
C ILE A 488 43.90 -40.34 5.77
N ARG A 489 44.06 -41.60 6.23
CA ARG A 489 43.82 -41.97 7.64
C ARG A 489 44.65 -41.11 8.61
N LYS A 490 45.94 -40.90 8.34
CA LYS A 490 46.83 -40.07 9.16
C LYS A 490 46.48 -38.58 9.17
N THR A 491 45.71 -38.08 8.21
CA THR A 491 45.32 -36.65 8.10
C THR A 491 44.03 -36.32 8.86
N ILE A 492 43.13 -37.30 9.04
CA ILE A 492 41.77 -37.04 9.58
C ILE A 492 41.27 -38.00 10.67
N CYS A 493 41.81 -39.21 10.85
CA CYS A 493 41.25 -40.15 11.84
C CYS A 493 41.49 -39.67 13.28
N ASP A 494 40.42 -39.23 13.94
CA ASP A 494 40.40 -39.01 15.39
C ASP A 494 39.86 -40.26 16.08
N TRP A 495 40.76 -41.11 16.57
CA TRP A 495 40.41 -42.37 17.22
C TRP A 495 39.92 -42.12 18.65
N GLU A 496 38.87 -42.83 19.09
CA GLU A 496 38.30 -42.74 20.46
C GLU A 496 39.37 -42.91 21.56
N THR A 497 40.39 -43.74 21.32
CA THR A 497 41.52 -44.03 22.23
C THR A 497 42.73 -43.10 22.04
N GLY A 498 42.64 -42.13 21.12
CA GLY A 498 43.74 -41.25 20.71
C GLY A 498 44.86 -41.93 19.90
N ARG A 499 44.71 -43.20 19.50
CA ARG A 499 45.72 -43.97 18.75
C ARG A 499 45.05 -44.96 17.76
N GLU A 500 45.69 -45.20 16.62
CA GLU A 500 45.21 -46.18 15.64
C GLU A 500 45.24 -47.62 16.21
N PRO A 501 44.18 -48.43 16.05
CA PRO A 501 44.13 -49.80 16.56
C PRO A 501 45.11 -50.74 15.83
N HIS A 502 46.34 -50.85 16.33
CA HIS A 502 47.41 -51.71 15.78
C HIS A 502 47.06 -53.21 15.75
N ASN A 503 46.00 -53.64 16.44
CA ASN A 503 45.48 -55.02 16.42
C ASN A 503 44.61 -55.33 15.19
N ASP A 504 44.15 -54.32 14.44
CA ASP A 504 43.29 -54.46 13.26
C ASP A 504 43.87 -55.48 12.24
N PRO A 505 43.16 -56.57 11.90
CA PRO A 505 43.61 -57.53 10.90
C PRO A 505 43.75 -56.90 9.50
N ALA A 506 43.00 -55.84 9.20
CA ALA A 506 43.09 -55.11 7.94
C ALA A 506 44.50 -54.54 7.70
N LEU A 507 45.16 -54.03 8.76
CA LEU A 507 46.53 -53.52 8.72
C LEU A 507 47.58 -54.62 8.48
N ARG A 508 47.20 -55.90 8.58
CA ARG A 508 48.02 -57.08 8.24
C ARG A 508 47.61 -57.73 6.90
N GLY A 509 46.57 -57.21 6.22
CA GLY A 509 46.00 -57.79 5.01
C GLY A 509 45.06 -58.99 5.25
N GLU A 510 44.92 -59.41 6.51
CA GLU A 510 44.06 -60.50 6.98
C GLU A 510 42.59 -60.06 7.02
N LYS A 511 41.66 -60.99 6.76
CA LYS A 511 40.22 -60.71 6.94
C LYS A 511 39.84 -60.69 8.43
N ASP A 512 38.77 -59.98 8.74
CA ASP A 512 38.15 -59.98 10.07
C ASP A 512 37.79 -61.41 10.53
N PRO A 513 37.85 -61.69 11.84
CA PRO A 513 37.51 -63.00 12.39
C PRO A 513 36.00 -63.28 12.24
N LYS A 514 35.57 -64.52 12.50
CA LYS A 514 34.16 -64.94 12.34
C LYS A 514 33.12 -64.14 13.16
N GLY A 515 33.56 -63.36 14.15
CA GLY A 515 32.72 -62.44 14.93
C GLY A 515 32.82 -60.95 14.52
N GLY A 516 33.56 -60.63 13.45
CA GLY A 516 33.87 -59.26 13.04
C GLY A 516 35.02 -58.61 13.82
N PHE A 517 35.50 -57.46 13.34
CA PHE A 517 36.38 -56.55 14.07
C PHE A 517 35.72 -55.18 14.14
N ASP A 518 35.24 -54.79 15.32
CA ASP A 518 34.49 -53.56 15.55
C ASP A 518 35.41 -52.38 15.91
N ILE A 519 35.02 -51.18 15.49
CA ILE A 519 35.69 -49.92 15.82
C ILE A 519 34.61 -48.90 16.22
N LYS A 520 34.53 -48.60 17.51
CA LYS A 520 33.68 -47.50 18.01
C LYS A 520 34.25 -46.16 17.54
N VAL A 521 33.62 -45.56 16.54
CA VAL A 521 33.97 -44.24 16.02
C VAL A 521 33.38 -43.14 16.94
N PRO A 522 34.14 -42.09 17.29
CA PRO A 522 33.61 -40.97 18.08
C PRO A 522 32.53 -40.16 17.33
N ARG A 523 31.83 -39.31 18.08
CA ARG A 523 30.92 -38.28 17.56
C ARG A 523 31.27 -36.93 18.16
N ARG A 524 31.43 -35.90 17.31
CA ARG A 524 31.75 -34.51 17.70
C ARG A 524 31.01 -33.53 16.80
N ALA A 525 30.60 -32.39 17.34
CA ALA A 525 29.97 -31.30 16.59
C ALA A 525 31.00 -30.33 15.99
N VAL A 526 32.01 -30.85 15.27
CA VAL A 526 33.05 -30.03 14.61
C VAL A 526 33.41 -30.59 13.23
N GLY A 527 33.41 -29.75 12.19
CA GLY A 527 33.84 -30.15 10.85
C GLY A 527 35.38 -30.26 10.73
N PRO A 528 35.89 -30.92 9.68
CA PRO A 528 37.32 -30.87 9.34
C PRO A 528 37.76 -29.44 9.00
N SER A 529 39.06 -29.17 9.10
CA SER A 529 39.63 -27.95 8.52
C SER A 529 39.49 -27.96 6.99
N SER A 530 39.53 -26.78 6.37
CA SER A 530 39.53 -26.64 4.91
C SER A 530 40.71 -27.38 4.26
N THR A 531 41.88 -27.40 4.90
CA THR A 531 43.06 -28.14 4.44
C THR A 531 42.87 -29.66 4.55
N GLN A 532 42.28 -30.16 5.64
CA GLN A 532 41.96 -31.59 5.78
C GLN A 532 40.96 -32.03 4.72
N LEU A 533 39.85 -31.30 4.55
CA LEU A 533 38.82 -31.65 3.57
C LEU A 533 39.36 -31.60 2.14
N TYR A 534 40.14 -30.58 1.78
CA TYR A 534 40.80 -30.49 0.47
C TYR A 534 41.75 -31.66 0.22
N MET A 535 42.69 -31.91 1.15
CA MET A 535 43.68 -32.99 1.01
C MET A 535 43.03 -34.37 0.90
N VAL A 536 41.99 -34.64 1.70
CA VAL A 536 41.26 -35.91 1.64
C VAL A 536 40.53 -36.07 0.31
N ARG A 537 39.80 -35.03 -0.13
CA ARG A 537 39.10 -35.06 -1.43
C ARG A 537 40.07 -35.30 -2.58
N THR A 538 41.12 -34.49 -2.73
CA THR A 538 42.10 -34.62 -3.82
C THR A 538 42.87 -35.96 -3.78
N MET A 539 43.14 -36.53 -2.59
CA MET A 539 43.73 -37.87 -2.50
C MET A 539 42.76 -38.97 -2.94
N LEU A 540 41.49 -38.89 -2.54
CA LEU A 540 40.46 -39.85 -2.96
C LEU A 540 40.16 -39.75 -4.47
N GLU A 541 40.06 -38.53 -5.00
CA GLU A 541 39.93 -38.21 -6.41
C GLU A 541 41.04 -38.89 -7.24
N SER A 542 42.30 -38.80 -6.78
CA SER A 542 43.44 -39.46 -7.46
C SER A 542 43.37 -40.99 -7.48
N LEU A 543 42.63 -41.62 -6.55
CA LEU A 543 42.43 -43.08 -6.53
C LEU A 543 41.38 -43.55 -7.54
N VAL A 544 40.38 -42.71 -7.84
CA VAL A 544 39.27 -43.05 -8.76
C VAL A 544 39.45 -42.48 -10.17
N ALA A 545 40.43 -41.60 -10.40
CA ALA A 545 40.69 -40.99 -11.70
C ALA A 545 41.15 -41.99 -12.78
N ASP A 546 40.51 -41.93 -13.96
CA ASP A 546 40.84 -42.74 -15.14
C ASP A 546 42.09 -42.26 -15.90
N LYS A 547 42.60 -41.06 -15.60
CA LYS A 547 43.75 -40.48 -16.27
C LYS A 547 45.06 -40.86 -15.60
N SER A 548 45.69 -41.91 -16.12
CA SER A 548 47.15 -42.07 -16.10
C SER A 548 47.62 -42.46 -17.49
N GLY A 549 48.67 -41.84 -18.02
CA GLY A 549 49.25 -42.23 -19.32
C GLY A 549 50.13 -43.49 -19.26
N SER A 550 49.77 -44.43 -18.38
CA SER A 550 50.35 -45.77 -18.23
C SER A 550 49.26 -46.82 -18.43
N LYS A 551 49.62 -48.07 -18.74
CA LYS A 551 48.63 -49.15 -18.93
C LYS A 551 47.85 -49.56 -17.65
N LYS A 552 48.11 -48.98 -16.47
CA LYS A 552 47.38 -49.29 -15.21
C LYS A 552 47.19 -48.03 -14.36
N THR A 553 45.94 -47.60 -14.21
CA THR A 553 45.56 -46.51 -13.30
C THR A 553 45.53 -47.00 -11.84
N LEU A 554 45.33 -46.08 -10.90
CA LEU A 554 45.03 -46.47 -9.52
C LEU A 554 43.63 -47.10 -9.43
N ARG A 555 42.67 -46.61 -10.22
CA ARG A 555 41.29 -47.13 -10.35
C ARG A 555 41.27 -48.62 -10.72
N SER A 556 41.97 -49.04 -11.78
CA SER A 556 42.04 -50.47 -12.20
C SER A 556 42.90 -51.37 -11.28
N SER A 557 43.21 -50.90 -10.08
CA SER A 557 43.85 -51.67 -9.02
C SER A 557 43.01 -51.77 -7.74
N LEU A 558 41.80 -51.17 -7.72
CA LEU A 558 40.77 -51.28 -6.69
C LEU A 558 39.68 -52.29 -7.12
N GLU A 559 38.77 -52.63 -6.20
CA GLU A 559 37.59 -53.46 -6.53
C GLU A 559 36.34 -52.57 -6.68
N GLY A 560 35.41 -52.96 -7.57
CA GLY A 560 34.21 -52.19 -7.93
C GLY A 560 33.46 -51.58 -6.74
N PRO A 561 33.10 -52.35 -5.69
CA PRO A 561 32.43 -51.79 -4.51
C PRO A 561 33.22 -50.69 -3.80
N THR A 562 34.55 -50.83 -3.67
CA THR A 562 35.37 -49.81 -2.99
C THR A 562 35.54 -48.55 -3.83
N ILE A 563 35.44 -48.65 -5.16
CA ILE A 563 35.39 -47.49 -6.05
C ILE A 563 34.09 -46.72 -5.83
N LEU A 564 32.94 -47.42 -5.78
CA LEU A 564 31.63 -46.81 -5.54
C LEU A 564 31.55 -46.13 -4.15
N ASP A 565 32.13 -46.73 -3.11
CA ASP A 565 32.21 -46.11 -1.78
C ASP A 565 33.03 -44.79 -1.80
N ILE A 566 34.17 -44.78 -2.51
CA ILE A 566 35.00 -43.58 -2.65
C ILE A 566 34.27 -42.50 -3.48
N GLU A 567 33.67 -42.87 -4.61
CA GLU A 567 32.91 -41.94 -5.45
C GLU A 567 31.70 -41.36 -4.72
N LYS A 568 30.99 -42.17 -3.93
CA LYS A 568 29.87 -41.70 -3.09
C LYS A 568 30.33 -40.68 -2.07
N PHE A 569 31.39 -40.97 -1.31
CA PHE A 569 31.93 -40.02 -0.34
C PHE A 569 32.49 -38.75 -1.03
N HIS A 570 33.15 -38.89 -2.18
CA HIS A 570 33.64 -37.75 -2.95
C HIS A 570 32.50 -36.88 -3.50
N ARG A 571 31.35 -37.47 -3.87
CA ARG A 571 30.18 -36.72 -4.33
C ARG A 571 29.45 -36.02 -3.17
N GLU A 572 29.17 -36.73 -2.07
CA GLU A 572 28.49 -36.14 -0.90
C GLU A 572 29.33 -35.04 -0.23
N SER A 573 30.66 -35.22 -0.14
CA SER A 573 31.56 -34.24 0.50
C SER A 573 31.82 -32.96 -0.30
N PHE A 574 31.23 -32.82 -1.50
CA PHE A 574 31.36 -31.61 -2.33
C PHE A 574 30.76 -30.37 -1.63
N PHE A 575 29.54 -30.51 -1.10
CA PHE A 575 28.79 -29.41 -0.47
C PHE A 575 29.23 -29.10 0.97
N TYR A 576 30.16 -29.88 1.55
CA TYR A 576 30.55 -29.74 2.95
C TYR A 576 31.15 -28.37 3.26
N THR A 577 31.93 -27.78 2.34
CA THR A 577 32.51 -26.43 2.52
C THR A 577 31.43 -25.36 2.59
N HIS A 578 30.44 -25.40 1.70
CA HIS A 578 29.31 -24.47 1.71
C HIS A 578 28.46 -24.62 2.97
N LEU A 579 28.16 -25.85 3.39
CA LEU A 579 27.34 -26.12 4.57
C LEU A 579 28.04 -25.75 5.89
N LEU A 580 29.36 -25.91 5.99
CA LEU A 580 30.13 -25.41 7.15
C LEU A 580 30.14 -23.88 7.20
N ASN A 581 30.07 -23.21 6.05
CA ASN A 581 29.96 -21.76 5.88
C ASN A 581 28.50 -21.34 5.59
N PHE A 582 27.54 -21.90 6.33
CA PHE A 582 26.10 -21.77 6.05
C PHE A 582 25.63 -20.32 5.88
N SER A 583 26.00 -19.41 6.77
CA SER A 583 25.54 -18.00 6.75
C SER A 583 25.96 -17.25 5.48
N GLU A 584 27.21 -17.40 5.04
CA GLU A 584 27.68 -16.77 3.80
C GLU A 584 27.01 -17.41 2.58
N THR A 585 26.90 -18.74 2.56
CA THR A 585 26.23 -19.48 1.47
C THR A 585 24.76 -19.08 1.36
N LEU A 586 24.06 -18.88 2.47
CA LEU A 586 22.67 -18.41 2.51
C LEU A 586 22.51 -17.03 1.85
N GLN A 587 23.45 -16.11 2.09
CA GLN A 587 23.46 -14.82 1.40
C GLN A 587 23.73 -14.99 -0.10
N GLN A 588 24.72 -15.81 -0.49
CA GLN A 588 25.07 -16.05 -1.90
C GLN A 588 23.96 -16.78 -2.69
N CYS A 589 23.10 -17.57 -2.04
CA CYS A 589 21.91 -18.18 -2.64
C CYS A 589 20.71 -17.22 -2.77
N CYS A 590 20.74 -16.04 -2.14
CA CYS A 590 19.65 -15.05 -2.11
C CYS A 590 20.06 -13.68 -2.69
N ASP A 591 21.20 -13.60 -3.40
CA ASP A 591 21.74 -12.33 -3.90
C ASP A 591 20.93 -11.79 -5.10
N LEU A 592 20.12 -10.76 -4.84
CA LEU A 592 19.31 -10.03 -5.81
C LEU A 592 19.79 -8.58 -6.00
N SER A 593 20.95 -8.23 -5.45
CA SER A 593 21.51 -6.87 -5.45
C SER A 593 21.76 -6.28 -6.84
N GLN A 594 21.87 -7.12 -7.86
CA GLN A 594 22.22 -6.70 -9.22
C GLN A 594 21.05 -6.08 -10.00
N LEU A 595 19.82 -6.09 -9.46
CA LEU A 595 18.63 -5.54 -10.11
C LEU A 595 18.62 -4.00 -10.18
N TRP A 596 19.37 -3.30 -9.32
CA TRP A 596 19.43 -1.83 -9.30
C TRP A 596 20.55 -1.23 -10.15
N PHE A 597 21.74 -1.86 -10.15
CA PHE A 597 22.93 -1.33 -10.82
C PHE A 597 22.75 -1.25 -12.35
N ARG A 598 23.37 -0.24 -12.97
CA ARG A 598 23.14 0.15 -14.38
C ARG A 598 24.34 0.87 -15.02
N GLU A 599 25.55 0.48 -14.61
CA GLU A 599 26.84 1.13 -14.95
C GLU A 599 27.32 0.87 -16.39
N PHE A 600 26.89 -0.23 -17.00
CA PHE A 600 27.11 -0.51 -18.42
C PHE A 600 26.14 0.31 -19.28
N PHE A 601 24.84 0.31 -18.95
CA PHE A 601 23.86 1.11 -19.69
C PHE A 601 24.11 2.63 -19.57
N LEU A 602 24.60 3.13 -18.44
CA LEU A 602 24.99 4.54 -18.30
C LEU A 602 26.16 4.91 -19.24
N GLU A 603 27.17 4.04 -19.35
CA GLU A 603 28.32 4.23 -20.26
C GLU A 603 27.86 4.29 -21.73
N LEU A 604 26.92 3.43 -22.13
CA LEU A 604 26.34 3.43 -23.48
C LEU A 604 25.60 4.72 -23.83
N THR A 605 25.14 5.50 -22.84
CA THR A 605 24.55 6.83 -23.12
C THR A 605 25.57 7.88 -23.53
N MET A 606 26.89 7.57 -23.48
CA MET A 606 27.99 8.47 -23.84
C MET A 606 27.94 9.82 -23.12
N GLY A 607 27.50 9.83 -21.86
CA GLY A 607 27.37 11.02 -21.02
C GLY A 607 26.07 11.80 -21.18
N ARG A 608 25.11 11.32 -21.99
CA ARG A 608 23.75 11.90 -22.10
C ARG A 608 22.94 11.69 -20.81
N ARG A 609 23.13 10.57 -20.12
CA ARG A 609 22.60 10.33 -18.78
C ARG A 609 23.76 10.31 -17.79
N ILE A 610 23.56 10.95 -16.64
CA ILE A 610 24.40 10.79 -15.46
C ILE A 610 23.86 9.68 -14.54
N GLN A 611 22.53 9.54 -14.51
CA GLN A 611 21.79 8.48 -13.84
C GLN A 611 20.43 8.33 -14.56
N PHE A 612 19.83 7.14 -14.54
CA PHE A 612 18.47 6.90 -15.03
C PHE A 612 17.42 7.26 -13.97
N PRO A 613 16.21 7.71 -14.37
CA PRO A 613 15.13 8.06 -13.45
C PRO A 613 14.42 6.82 -12.88
N ILE A 614 13.61 7.02 -11.83
CA ILE A 614 13.09 5.93 -10.98
C ILE A 614 12.14 4.98 -11.72
N GLU A 615 11.43 5.45 -12.74
CA GLU A 615 10.56 4.65 -13.61
C GLU A 615 11.32 3.64 -14.49
N MET A 616 12.65 3.72 -14.54
CA MET A 616 13.54 2.72 -15.16
C MET A 616 14.22 1.80 -14.12
N SER A 617 14.04 2.06 -12.82
CA SER A 617 14.69 1.31 -11.74
C SER A 617 13.86 0.09 -11.34
N VAL A 618 14.39 -1.13 -11.48
CA VAL A 618 13.60 -2.36 -11.25
C VAL A 618 13.00 -2.47 -9.84
N PRO A 619 13.71 -2.16 -8.74
CA PRO A 619 13.10 -2.13 -7.41
C PRO A 619 11.88 -1.21 -7.31
N TRP A 620 11.89 -0.05 -7.99
CA TRP A 620 10.74 0.85 -8.03
C TRP A 620 9.65 0.39 -9.00
N ILE A 621 9.99 -0.07 -10.21
CA ILE A 621 9.04 -0.62 -11.19
C ILE A 621 8.17 -1.73 -10.57
N LEU A 622 8.79 -2.62 -9.79
CA LEU A 622 8.09 -3.72 -9.12
C LEU A 622 7.23 -3.22 -7.93
N THR A 623 7.74 -2.29 -7.14
CA THR A 623 7.05 -1.75 -5.94
C THR A 623 5.87 -0.85 -6.32
N ASP A 624 6.06 0.08 -7.25
CA ASP A 624 5.05 1.07 -7.64
C ASP A 624 3.91 0.47 -8.45
N HIS A 625 4.19 -0.59 -9.22
CA HIS A 625 3.15 -1.33 -9.95
C HIS A 625 2.11 -1.95 -9.00
N ILE A 626 2.49 -2.39 -7.80
CA ILE A 626 1.55 -2.86 -6.77
C ILE A 626 0.75 -1.68 -6.18
N LEU A 627 1.38 -0.53 -5.97
CA LEU A 627 0.72 0.67 -5.41
C LEU A 627 -0.31 1.30 -6.38
N GLU A 628 -0.04 1.26 -7.69
CA GLU A 628 -0.95 1.78 -8.72
C GLU A 628 -2.06 0.78 -9.09
N ALA A 629 -1.73 -0.50 -9.27
CA ALA A 629 -2.74 -1.54 -9.51
C ALA A 629 -3.62 -1.79 -8.27
N LYS A 630 -3.12 -1.48 -7.07
CA LYS A 630 -3.78 -1.65 -5.76
C LYS A 630 -4.17 -3.12 -5.52
N GLU A 631 -3.37 -4.03 -6.08
CA GLU A 631 -3.70 -5.46 -6.19
C GLU A 631 -3.72 -6.14 -4.81
N ALA A 632 -4.90 -6.66 -4.46
CA ALA A 632 -5.20 -7.15 -3.12
C ALA A 632 -4.41 -8.40 -2.72
N SER A 633 -4.02 -9.25 -3.68
CA SER A 633 -3.16 -10.41 -3.47
C SER A 633 -1.69 -10.02 -3.24
N MET A 634 -1.23 -8.93 -3.87
CA MET A 634 0.17 -8.49 -3.82
C MET A 634 0.47 -7.45 -2.73
N MET A 635 -0.55 -6.88 -2.10
CA MET A 635 -0.39 -5.83 -1.08
C MET A 635 0.42 -6.29 0.15
N GLU A 636 0.43 -7.59 0.47
CA GLU A 636 1.27 -8.12 1.56
C GLU A 636 2.75 -8.34 1.15
N TYR A 637 3.05 -8.25 -0.15
CA TYR A 637 4.36 -8.55 -0.73
C TYR A 637 5.22 -7.31 -1.01
N VAL A 638 4.61 -6.13 -1.10
CA VAL A 638 5.22 -4.87 -1.58
C VAL A 638 6.46 -4.38 -0.77
N LEU A 639 6.66 -4.89 0.45
CA LEU A 639 7.86 -4.58 1.24
C LEU A 639 9.08 -5.41 0.82
N TYR A 640 8.91 -6.59 0.22
CA TYR A 640 10.04 -7.42 -0.23
C TYR A 640 10.68 -6.90 -1.52
N SER A 641 9.92 -6.22 -2.38
CA SER A 641 10.49 -5.50 -3.55
C SER A 641 11.24 -4.23 -3.13
N LEU A 642 10.78 -3.55 -2.07
CA LEU A 642 11.48 -2.41 -1.47
C LEU A 642 12.78 -2.85 -0.77
N ASP A 643 12.81 -4.05 -0.19
CA ASP A 643 13.99 -4.63 0.46
C ASP A 643 15.17 -4.92 -0.50
N LEU A 644 14.93 -4.94 -1.83
CA LEU A 644 16.01 -5.03 -2.83
C LEU A 644 17.02 -3.87 -2.74
N TYR A 645 16.60 -2.71 -2.22
CA TYR A 645 17.51 -1.60 -1.96
C TYR A 645 18.50 -1.90 -0.82
N ASN A 646 18.13 -2.75 0.16
CA ASN A 646 19.07 -3.19 1.19
C ASN A 646 20.15 -4.10 0.60
N ASP A 647 19.78 -5.05 -0.28
CA ASP A 647 20.73 -5.92 -0.99
C ASP A 647 21.72 -5.08 -1.81
N SER A 648 21.18 -4.14 -2.59
CA SER A 648 21.93 -3.23 -3.47
C SER A 648 22.89 -2.34 -2.67
N ALA A 649 22.42 -1.71 -1.59
CA ALA A 649 23.23 -0.85 -0.73
C ALA A 649 24.34 -1.63 0.00
N HIS A 650 24.03 -2.82 0.52
CA HIS A 650 25.02 -3.69 1.14
C HIS A 650 26.11 -4.12 0.13
N TYR A 651 25.74 -4.40 -1.12
CA TYR A 651 26.68 -4.72 -2.19
C TYR A 651 27.56 -3.51 -2.57
N ALA A 652 26.96 -2.32 -2.68
CA ALA A 652 27.68 -1.06 -2.96
C ALA A 652 28.74 -0.75 -1.89
N LEU A 653 28.39 -0.93 -0.61
CA LEU A 653 29.29 -0.69 0.52
C LEU A 653 30.36 -1.79 0.68
N THR A 654 30.01 -3.07 0.58
CA THR A 654 30.92 -4.18 0.96
C THR A 654 31.68 -4.81 -0.21
N LYS A 655 31.08 -4.89 -1.40
CA LYS A 655 31.66 -5.53 -2.59
C LYS A 655 32.28 -4.49 -3.52
N PHE A 656 31.50 -3.53 -4.02
CA PHE A 656 32.02 -2.47 -4.90
C PHE A 656 32.87 -1.44 -4.14
N LYS A 657 32.55 -1.16 -2.87
CA LYS A 657 33.24 -0.19 -2.01
C LYS A 657 33.32 1.19 -2.66
N LYS A 658 32.15 1.78 -2.96
CA LYS A 658 32.01 3.13 -3.56
C LYS A 658 30.93 3.91 -2.81
N GLN A 659 31.24 5.15 -2.44
CA GLN A 659 30.30 6.05 -1.77
C GLN A 659 29.18 6.48 -2.74
N PHE A 660 29.52 7.01 -3.92
CA PHE A 660 28.52 7.52 -4.87
C PHE A 660 27.40 6.53 -5.23
N LEU A 661 27.70 5.23 -5.31
CA LEU A 661 26.67 4.20 -5.53
C LEU A 661 25.71 4.08 -4.34
N TYR A 662 26.20 4.17 -3.11
CA TYR A 662 25.34 4.23 -1.91
C TYR A 662 24.58 5.56 -1.83
N ASP A 663 25.25 6.68 -2.11
CA ASP A 663 24.65 8.03 -2.08
C ASP A 663 23.47 8.13 -3.07
N GLU A 664 23.59 7.49 -4.24
CA GLU A 664 22.54 7.43 -5.26
C GLU A 664 21.42 6.44 -4.92
N ILE A 665 21.73 5.28 -4.32
CA ILE A 665 20.70 4.37 -3.78
C ILE A 665 19.91 5.06 -2.65
N GLU A 666 20.59 5.80 -1.77
CA GLU A 666 19.98 6.52 -0.66
C GLU A 666 19.08 7.66 -1.14
N ALA A 667 19.53 8.43 -2.14
CA ALA A 667 18.71 9.47 -2.77
C ALA A 667 17.47 8.88 -3.48
N GLU A 668 17.62 7.76 -4.19
CA GLU A 668 16.51 7.07 -4.86
C GLU A 668 15.51 6.51 -3.83
N VAL A 669 15.98 5.82 -2.78
CA VAL A 669 15.14 5.31 -1.69
C VAL A 669 14.39 6.44 -1.00
N ASN A 670 15.02 7.58 -0.74
CA ASN A 670 14.35 8.69 -0.07
C ASN A 670 13.15 9.23 -0.89
N LEU A 671 13.33 9.41 -2.21
CA LEU A 671 12.27 9.82 -3.14
C LEU A 671 11.18 8.75 -3.31
N CYS A 672 11.57 7.49 -3.47
CA CYS A 672 10.65 6.36 -3.63
C CYS A 672 9.85 6.09 -2.35
N PHE A 673 10.44 6.25 -1.17
CA PHE A 673 9.77 5.97 0.10
C PHE A 673 8.72 7.04 0.46
N ASP A 674 8.98 8.33 0.19
CA ASP A 674 7.94 9.36 0.34
C ASP A 674 6.75 9.12 -0.60
N GLN A 675 7.00 8.71 -1.85
CA GLN A 675 5.95 8.29 -2.79
C GLN A 675 5.21 7.03 -2.31
N PHE A 676 5.92 6.02 -1.81
CA PHE A 676 5.35 4.80 -1.23
C PHE A 676 4.38 5.15 -0.10
N VAL A 677 4.81 5.95 0.88
CA VAL A 677 3.97 6.35 2.02
C VAL A 677 2.78 7.21 1.57
N TYR A 678 2.96 8.10 0.59
CA TYR A 678 1.87 8.90 0.03
C TYR A 678 0.80 8.02 -0.66
N LYS A 679 1.21 7.24 -1.67
CA LYS A 679 0.30 6.37 -2.46
C LYS A 679 -0.38 5.32 -1.57
N LEU A 680 0.32 4.77 -0.57
CA LEU A 680 -0.22 3.80 0.36
C LEU A 680 -1.23 4.43 1.35
N ALA A 681 -0.94 5.60 1.92
CA ALA A 681 -1.86 6.24 2.85
C ALA A 681 -3.15 6.74 2.17
N ASP A 682 -3.04 7.27 0.94
CA ASP A 682 -4.18 7.70 0.14
C ASP A 682 -5.12 6.52 -0.19
N GLN A 683 -4.58 5.42 -0.74
CA GLN A 683 -5.41 4.26 -1.09
C GLN A 683 -6.01 3.56 0.13
N ILE A 684 -5.33 3.56 1.28
CA ILE A 684 -5.87 3.09 2.56
C ILE A 684 -7.06 3.95 3.00
N PHE A 685 -6.92 5.28 2.99
CA PHE A 685 -8.00 6.18 3.39
C PHE A 685 -9.21 6.05 2.45
N ALA A 686 -8.97 6.09 1.14
CA ALA A 686 -10.00 5.90 0.13
C ALA A 686 -10.74 4.56 0.28
N TYR A 687 -10.00 3.46 0.50
CA TYR A 687 -10.58 2.13 0.72
C TYR A 687 -11.53 2.11 1.93
N TYR A 688 -11.08 2.57 3.11
CA TYR A 688 -11.93 2.56 4.30
C TYR A 688 -13.08 3.57 4.23
N LYS A 689 -12.95 4.70 3.50
CA LYS A 689 -14.03 5.66 3.23
C LYS A 689 -15.10 5.07 2.30
N ILE A 690 -14.69 4.39 1.22
CA ILE A 690 -15.60 3.69 0.30
C ILE A 690 -16.27 2.51 1.01
N LEU A 691 -15.57 1.79 1.87
CA LEU A 691 -16.13 0.70 2.69
C LEU A 691 -17.17 1.23 3.69
N ALA A 692 -16.88 2.32 4.41
CA ALA A 692 -17.83 2.97 5.31
C ALA A 692 -19.10 3.42 4.59
N GLY A 693 -18.95 4.17 3.49
CA GLY A 693 -20.07 4.58 2.64
C GLY A 693 -20.83 3.39 2.04
N SER A 694 -20.16 2.27 1.78
CA SER A 694 -20.80 1.06 1.25
C SER A 694 -21.60 0.28 2.28
N LEU A 695 -21.14 0.25 3.54
CA LEU A 695 -21.79 -0.41 4.67
C LEU A 695 -23.05 0.32 5.15
N LEU A 696 -23.06 1.65 5.05
CA LEU A 696 -24.19 2.50 5.45
C LEU A 696 -25.24 2.70 4.34
N LEU A 697 -24.92 2.44 3.08
CA LEU A 697 -25.86 2.63 1.97
C LEU A 697 -27.00 1.62 2.04
N ASP A 698 -28.24 2.10 1.90
CA ASP A 698 -29.43 1.27 2.04
C ASP A 698 -29.42 0.03 1.11
N LYS A 699 -29.81 -1.10 1.70
CA LYS A 699 -29.81 -2.41 1.07
C LYS A 699 -30.96 -2.59 0.10
N ARG A 700 -32.10 -1.91 0.32
CA ARG A 700 -33.24 -1.95 -0.59
C ARG A 700 -32.94 -1.14 -1.85
N LEU A 701 -32.41 0.08 -1.72
CA LEU A 701 -31.94 0.90 -2.84
C LEU A 701 -30.94 0.12 -3.71
N ARG A 702 -29.91 -0.52 -3.12
CA ARG A 702 -28.97 -1.37 -3.88
C ARG A 702 -29.67 -2.49 -4.66
N ALA A 703 -30.70 -3.12 -4.09
CA ALA A 703 -31.46 -4.18 -4.76
C ALA A 703 -32.34 -3.64 -5.91
N GLU A 704 -33.01 -2.51 -5.70
CA GLU A 704 -33.84 -1.86 -6.72
C GLU A 704 -32.99 -1.33 -7.89
N CYS A 705 -31.86 -0.67 -7.61
CA CYS A 705 -30.89 -0.27 -8.62
C CYS A 705 -30.33 -1.46 -9.42
N LYS A 706 -30.04 -2.60 -8.76
CA LYS A 706 -29.63 -3.83 -9.45
C LYS A 706 -30.73 -4.38 -10.36
N ASN A 707 -31.99 -4.38 -9.91
CA ASN A 707 -33.12 -4.84 -10.72
C ASN A 707 -33.39 -3.92 -11.93
N GLN A 708 -33.01 -2.65 -11.85
CA GLN A 708 -33.06 -1.67 -12.95
C GLN A 708 -31.81 -1.68 -13.85
N GLY A 709 -30.84 -2.59 -13.61
CA GLY A 709 -29.58 -2.67 -14.35
C GLY A 709 -28.48 -1.69 -13.90
N ALA A 710 -28.82 -0.68 -13.09
CA ALA A 710 -27.91 0.32 -12.53
C ALA A 710 -27.18 -0.19 -11.27
N ASN A 711 -26.55 -1.37 -11.35
CA ASN A 711 -26.01 -2.09 -10.18
C ASN A 711 -24.86 -1.32 -9.46
N ILE A 712 -25.14 -0.80 -8.26
CA ILE A 712 -24.13 -0.19 -7.37
C ILE A 712 -23.27 -1.31 -6.78
N SER A 713 -22.06 -1.47 -7.29
CA SER A 713 -21.11 -2.50 -6.86
C SER A 713 -20.72 -2.41 -5.38
N TRP A 714 -20.20 -3.52 -4.87
CA TRP A 714 -19.44 -3.53 -3.62
C TRP A 714 -17.95 -3.31 -3.93
N PRO A 715 -17.19 -2.61 -3.06
CA PRO A 715 -15.75 -2.48 -3.22
C PRO A 715 -15.07 -3.84 -3.09
N SER A 716 -14.05 -4.09 -3.93
CA SER A 716 -13.15 -5.23 -3.80
C SER A 716 -12.43 -5.19 -2.44
N SER A 717 -12.36 -6.33 -1.76
CA SER A 717 -11.61 -6.45 -0.49
C SER A 717 -10.10 -6.30 -0.73
N ASN A 718 -9.37 -5.76 0.24
CA ASN A 718 -7.92 -5.53 0.14
C ASN A 718 -7.19 -5.85 1.47
N ARG A 719 -5.85 -5.98 1.42
CA ARG A 719 -5.00 -6.62 2.45
C ARG A 719 -4.00 -5.69 3.15
N TYR A 720 -4.36 -4.41 3.32
CA TYR A 720 -3.52 -3.40 3.98
C TYR A 720 -3.14 -3.69 5.45
N GLU A 721 -3.79 -4.66 6.11
CA GLU A 721 -3.60 -4.94 7.54
C GLU A 721 -2.15 -5.25 7.94
N THR A 722 -1.39 -5.96 7.09
CA THR A 722 0.00 -6.35 7.38
C THR A 722 0.94 -5.14 7.33
N LEU A 723 0.71 -4.22 6.38
CA LEU A 723 1.41 -2.95 6.25
C LEU A 723 1.08 -1.99 7.40
N LEU A 724 -0.22 -1.89 7.75
CA LEU A 724 -0.70 -1.10 8.88
C LEU A 724 -0.13 -1.57 10.23
N LYS A 725 0.32 -2.83 10.35
CA LYS A 725 0.93 -3.37 11.57
C LYS A 725 2.46 -3.15 11.65
N GLN A 726 3.11 -2.61 10.62
CA GLN A 726 4.57 -2.42 10.61
C GLN A 726 5.02 -1.24 11.48
N ARG A 727 5.85 -1.52 12.47
CA ARG A 727 6.39 -0.53 13.43
C ARG A 727 7.89 -0.27 13.31
N HIS A 728 8.61 -1.10 12.54
CA HIS A 728 10.08 -1.09 12.46
C HIS A 728 10.58 -1.72 11.15
N VAL A 729 10.15 -1.18 10.00
CA VAL A 729 10.67 -1.58 8.67
C VAL A 729 12.16 -1.26 8.62
N GLN A 730 13.01 -2.25 8.32
CA GLN A 730 14.45 -2.04 8.22
C GLN A 730 14.83 -1.65 6.80
N LEU A 731 15.31 -0.43 6.59
CA LEU A 731 15.66 0.08 5.25
C LEU A 731 16.87 1.02 5.32
N LEU A 732 17.92 0.70 4.57
CA LEU A 732 19.23 1.38 4.57
C LEU A 732 19.80 1.60 5.99
N GLY A 733 19.59 0.63 6.89
CA GLY A 733 20.00 0.69 8.30
C GLY A 733 19.11 1.54 9.21
N ARG A 734 18.03 2.15 8.70
CA ARG A 734 17.00 2.84 9.49
C ARG A 734 15.91 1.86 9.93
N SER A 735 15.32 2.11 11.10
CA SER A 735 14.14 1.41 11.61
C SER A 735 12.93 2.36 11.53
N ILE A 736 12.00 2.09 10.59
CA ILE A 736 10.93 3.02 10.21
C ILE A 736 9.56 2.55 10.75
N ASP A 737 8.88 3.40 11.51
CA ASP A 737 7.50 3.18 11.97
C ASP A 737 6.50 3.59 10.88
N LEU A 738 6.21 2.65 9.97
CA LEU A 738 5.27 2.86 8.86
C LEU A 738 3.83 3.12 9.35
N ASN A 739 3.39 2.46 10.43
CA ASN A 739 2.10 2.74 11.07
C ASN A 739 1.98 4.22 11.49
N ARG A 740 3.01 4.76 12.15
CA ARG A 740 3.05 6.19 12.51
C ARG A 740 2.99 7.09 11.26
N LEU A 741 3.76 6.78 10.23
CA LEU A 741 3.80 7.58 9.00
C LEU A 741 2.46 7.59 8.27
N ILE A 742 1.77 6.45 8.18
CA ILE A 742 0.41 6.33 7.61
C ILE A 742 -0.58 7.10 8.49
N THR A 743 -0.53 6.93 9.83
CA THR A 743 -1.42 7.60 10.79
C THR A 743 -1.44 9.12 10.59
N GLN A 744 -0.28 9.74 10.37
CA GLN A 744 -0.18 11.19 10.12
C GLN A 744 -0.96 11.64 8.88
N ARG A 745 -0.80 10.93 7.74
CA ARG A 745 -1.53 11.26 6.50
C ARG A 745 -3.02 10.96 6.63
N VAL A 746 -3.37 9.83 7.22
CA VAL A 746 -4.76 9.38 7.41
C VAL A 746 -5.54 10.31 8.37
N SER A 747 -4.91 10.78 9.44
CA SER A 747 -5.50 11.78 10.34
C SER A 747 -5.80 13.08 9.57
N SER A 748 -4.81 13.63 8.85
CA SER A 748 -4.99 14.82 8.01
C SER A 748 -6.10 14.66 6.95
N ALA A 749 -6.19 13.49 6.31
CA ALA A 749 -7.25 13.18 5.34
C ALA A 749 -8.65 13.11 5.99
N LEU A 750 -8.75 12.65 7.24
CA LEU A 750 -9.99 12.61 8.00
C LEU A 750 -10.42 14.01 8.46
N TYR A 751 -9.50 14.84 8.98
CA TYR A 751 -9.73 16.26 9.24
C TYR A 751 -10.25 16.96 7.98
N LYS A 752 -9.56 16.80 6.83
CA LYS A 752 -9.99 17.35 5.54
C LYS A 752 -11.38 16.86 5.09
N SER A 753 -11.79 15.65 5.49
CA SER A 753 -13.10 15.06 5.15
C SER A 753 -14.24 15.53 6.06
N LEU A 754 -13.93 15.96 7.29
CA LEU A 754 -14.86 16.66 8.18
C LEU A 754 -15.01 18.12 7.74
N GLU A 755 -13.87 18.78 7.49
CA GLU A 755 -13.78 20.14 6.96
C GLU A 755 -14.59 20.30 5.66
N LEU A 756 -14.41 19.40 4.68
CA LEU A 756 -15.17 19.44 3.42
C LEU A 756 -16.69 19.26 3.62
N ALA A 757 -17.12 18.47 4.60
CA ALA A 757 -18.54 18.30 4.89
C ALA A 757 -19.17 19.58 5.46
N ILE A 758 -18.44 20.28 6.34
CA ILE A 758 -18.90 21.53 6.96
C ILE A 758 -18.88 22.68 5.95
N ASN A 759 -17.80 22.87 5.16
CA ASN A 759 -17.76 23.87 4.08
C ASN A 759 -18.90 23.67 3.07
N ARG A 760 -19.28 22.42 2.79
CA ARG A 760 -20.38 22.14 1.87
C ARG A 760 -21.73 22.54 2.46
N PHE A 761 -21.96 22.30 3.75
CA PHE A 761 -23.14 22.81 4.45
C PHE A 761 -23.18 24.35 4.44
N GLU A 762 -22.06 25.02 4.72
CA GLU A 762 -21.92 26.49 4.64
C GLU A 762 -22.14 27.08 3.23
N SER A 763 -22.12 26.25 2.19
CA SER A 763 -22.39 26.63 0.79
C SER A 763 -23.80 26.31 0.30
N GLU A 764 -24.65 25.75 1.16
CA GLU A 764 -25.98 25.24 0.81
C GLU A 764 -27.05 25.66 1.84
N ASP A 765 -28.32 25.60 1.45
CA ASP A 765 -29.47 26.00 2.28
C ASP A 765 -29.72 25.05 3.47
N LEU A 766 -30.57 25.47 4.41
CA LEU A 766 -30.85 24.74 5.66
C LEU A 766 -31.36 23.29 5.47
N THR A 767 -31.97 22.93 4.33
CA THR A 767 -32.41 21.54 4.08
C THR A 767 -31.25 20.59 3.80
N SER A 768 -30.08 21.11 3.39
CA SER A 768 -28.86 20.33 3.18
C SER A 768 -28.31 19.66 4.45
N ILE A 769 -28.78 20.06 5.64
CA ILE A 769 -28.33 19.51 6.93
C ILE A 769 -28.54 17.99 7.05
N MET A 770 -29.48 17.41 6.31
CA MET A 770 -29.66 15.95 6.25
C MET A 770 -28.52 15.24 5.51
N GLU A 771 -27.94 15.87 4.48
CA GLU A 771 -26.75 15.36 3.81
C GLU A 771 -25.50 15.56 4.69
N LEU A 772 -25.42 16.66 5.45
CA LEU A 772 -24.38 16.86 6.46
C LEU A 772 -24.38 15.76 7.53
N GLU A 773 -25.53 15.46 8.15
CA GLU A 773 -25.65 14.40 9.17
C GLU A 773 -25.16 13.04 8.60
N GLY A 774 -25.59 12.69 7.39
CA GLY A 774 -25.15 11.49 6.69
C GLY A 774 -23.66 11.44 6.37
N LEU A 775 -23.07 12.55 5.92
CA LEU A 775 -21.64 12.65 5.64
C LEU A 775 -20.80 12.56 6.92
N LEU A 776 -21.27 13.14 8.02
CA LEU A 776 -20.64 13.02 9.35
C LEU A 776 -20.70 11.58 9.87
N ASP A 777 -21.80 10.85 9.68
CA ASP A 777 -21.91 9.43 10.04
C ASP A 777 -20.98 8.53 9.19
N ILE A 778 -20.85 8.82 7.89
CA ILE A 778 -19.85 8.13 7.03
C ILE A 778 -18.43 8.41 7.53
N ASN A 779 -18.12 9.66 7.93
CA ASN A 779 -16.82 10.01 8.53
C ASN A 779 -16.60 9.28 9.88
N ARG A 780 -17.62 9.22 10.76
CA ARG A 780 -17.59 8.50 12.05
C ARG A 780 -17.40 6.99 11.86
N MET A 781 -18.02 6.40 10.85
CA MET A 781 -17.79 5.00 10.47
C MET A 781 -16.39 4.78 9.88
N THR A 782 -15.88 5.72 9.08
CA THR A 782 -14.51 5.67 8.52
C THR A 782 -13.46 5.69 9.64
N HIS A 783 -13.60 6.61 10.61
CA HIS A 783 -12.80 6.66 11.83
C HIS A 783 -12.84 5.32 12.59
N LYS A 784 -14.04 4.77 12.84
CA LYS A 784 -14.25 3.49 13.53
C LYS A 784 -13.65 2.27 12.81
N LEU A 785 -13.47 2.31 11.49
CA LEU A 785 -12.78 1.27 10.73
C LEU A 785 -11.26 1.42 10.82
N LEU A 786 -10.74 2.64 10.72
CA LEU A 786 -9.30 2.95 10.79
C LEU A 786 -8.72 2.78 12.21
N GLY A 787 -9.48 3.17 13.23
CA GLY A 787 -9.13 3.07 14.66
C GLY A 787 -8.94 1.64 15.19
N LYS A 788 -9.15 0.62 14.34
CA LYS A 788 -8.77 -0.78 14.62
C LYS A 788 -7.27 -1.04 14.45
N TYR A 789 -6.58 -0.19 13.68
CA TYR A 789 -5.18 -0.37 13.27
C TYR A 789 -4.31 0.86 13.54
N LEU A 790 -4.91 2.05 13.57
CA LEU A 790 -4.23 3.34 13.74
C LEU A 790 -4.69 4.02 15.03
N THR A 791 -3.76 4.68 15.72
CA THR A 791 -4.09 5.54 16.87
C THR A 791 -4.45 6.94 16.36
N LEU A 792 -5.76 7.20 16.21
CA LEU A 792 -6.31 8.50 15.83
C LEU A 792 -6.85 9.23 17.08
N ASP A 793 -6.90 10.55 17.02
CA ASP A 793 -7.63 11.38 17.99
C ASP A 793 -9.11 11.01 18.04
N SER A 794 -9.83 11.41 19.10
CA SER A 794 -11.26 11.08 19.19
C SER A 794 -12.05 11.77 18.07
N ILE A 795 -12.99 11.07 17.44
CA ILE A 795 -13.80 11.62 16.34
C ILE A 795 -14.53 12.91 16.75
N ASP A 796 -14.96 13.00 18.01
CA ASP A 796 -15.65 14.17 18.54
C ASP A 796 -14.69 15.35 18.83
N THR A 797 -13.40 15.07 19.07
CA THR A 797 -12.33 16.09 19.06
C THR A 797 -12.10 16.61 17.64
N MET A 798 -11.87 15.71 16.67
CA MET A 798 -11.64 16.07 15.26
C MET A 798 -12.81 16.86 14.67
N PHE A 799 -14.05 16.45 14.98
CA PHE A 799 -15.26 17.14 14.57
C PHE A 799 -15.39 18.52 15.21
N ARG A 800 -15.15 18.66 16.52
CA ARG A 800 -15.18 19.98 17.18
C ARG A 800 -14.13 20.92 16.60
N GLU A 801 -12.93 20.44 16.29
CA GLU A 801 -11.87 21.24 15.69
C GLU A 801 -12.25 21.74 14.30
N ALA A 802 -12.70 20.87 13.38
CA ALA A 802 -13.19 21.28 12.05
C ALA A 802 -14.43 22.21 12.13
N ASN A 803 -15.30 22.01 13.13
CA ASN A 803 -16.44 22.88 13.41
C ASN A 803 -16.06 24.19 14.15
N HIS A 804 -14.76 24.43 14.40
CA HIS A 804 -14.20 25.52 15.24
C HIS A 804 -14.74 25.61 16.68
N ASN A 805 -15.43 24.56 17.16
CA ASN A 805 -16.12 24.47 18.45
C ASN A 805 -15.21 23.91 19.58
N VAL A 806 -13.98 24.42 19.65
CA VAL A 806 -12.98 24.08 20.70
C VAL A 806 -12.57 25.32 21.48
N SER A 807 -12.23 26.41 20.77
CA SER A 807 -11.89 27.72 21.35
C SER A 807 -13.04 28.73 21.28
N ALA A 808 -14.09 28.44 20.52
CA ALA A 808 -15.33 29.20 20.44
C ALA A 808 -16.50 28.46 21.12
N PRO A 809 -17.50 29.18 21.68
CA PRO A 809 -18.66 28.58 22.34
C PRO A 809 -19.76 28.07 21.36
N TYR A 810 -19.66 28.40 20.08
CA TYR A 810 -20.60 27.97 19.04
C TYR A 810 -19.81 27.55 17.81
N GLY A 811 -20.15 26.40 17.24
CA GLY A 811 -19.51 25.90 16.03
C GLY A 811 -20.08 26.51 14.76
N ARG A 812 -19.31 26.39 13.67
CA ARG A 812 -19.69 26.75 12.29
C ARG A 812 -21.11 26.30 11.92
N ILE A 813 -21.46 25.04 12.21
CA ILE A 813 -22.80 24.49 11.94
C ILE A 813 -23.89 25.26 12.68
N THR A 814 -23.68 25.64 13.95
CA THR A 814 -24.63 26.44 14.73
C THR A 814 -24.80 27.85 14.15
N LEU A 815 -23.70 28.47 13.71
CA LEU A 815 -23.69 29.80 13.12
C LEU A 815 -24.39 29.80 11.75
N HIS A 816 -24.13 28.80 10.89
CA HIS A 816 -24.79 28.67 9.59
C HIS A 816 -26.28 28.35 9.72
N VAL A 817 -26.68 27.49 10.68
CA VAL A 817 -28.11 27.27 10.98
C VAL A 817 -28.80 28.58 11.37
N PHE A 818 -28.20 29.44 12.21
CA PHE A 818 -28.79 30.74 12.51
C PHE A 818 -28.81 31.68 11.28
N TRP A 819 -27.75 31.68 10.48
CA TRP A 819 -27.65 32.48 9.26
C TRP A 819 -28.76 32.14 8.26
N GLU A 820 -28.91 30.86 7.90
CA GLU A 820 -29.96 30.38 6.99
C GLU A 820 -31.37 30.56 7.58
N LEU A 821 -31.52 30.45 8.92
CA LEU A 821 -32.78 30.80 9.57
C LEU A 821 -33.15 32.26 9.30
N ASN A 822 -32.23 33.18 9.56
CA ASN A 822 -32.44 34.62 9.44
C ASN A 822 -32.62 35.09 7.97
N TYR A 823 -31.88 34.52 7.02
CA TYR A 823 -31.81 35.01 5.64
C TYR A 823 -32.62 34.21 4.60
N ASP A 824 -33.02 32.97 4.89
CA ASP A 824 -33.82 32.13 3.97
C ASP A 824 -35.11 31.60 4.61
N PHE A 825 -35.03 30.88 5.74
CA PHE A 825 -36.20 30.19 6.31
C PHE A 825 -37.32 31.14 6.75
N LEU A 826 -37.01 32.18 7.54
CA LEU A 826 -38.00 33.17 7.95
C LEU A 826 -38.60 33.94 6.75
N PRO A 827 -37.80 34.48 5.79
CA PRO A 827 -38.34 35.26 4.67
C PRO A 827 -39.00 34.46 3.53
N ASN A 828 -38.67 33.17 3.30
CA ASN A 828 -39.04 32.47 2.05
C ASN A 828 -39.96 31.25 2.18
N TYR A 829 -40.17 30.71 3.40
CA TYR A 829 -40.92 29.46 3.60
C TYR A 829 -42.35 29.65 4.12
N CYS A 830 -43.25 28.81 3.62
CA CYS A 830 -44.67 28.76 4.01
C CYS A 830 -44.95 27.50 4.85
N TYR A 831 -45.36 27.65 6.12
CA TYR A 831 -45.79 26.53 6.96
C TYR A 831 -47.16 25.96 6.53
N ASN A 832 -47.32 24.65 6.67
CA ASN A 832 -48.57 23.91 6.49
C ASN A 832 -48.78 22.96 7.67
N GLY A 833 -49.63 23.36 8.62
CA GLY A 833 -49.91 22.63 9.86
C GLY A 833 -50.55 21.25 9.64
N SER A 834 -51.35 21.10 8.58
CA SER A 834 -51.95 19.81 8.20
C SER A 834 -50.92 18.73 7.83
N THR A 835 -49.71 19.14 7.43
CA THR A 835 -48.62 18.22 7.04
C THR A 835 -47.42 18.26 7.99
N ASN A 836 -47.38 19.23 8.91
CA ASN A 836 -46.21 19.61 9.71
C ASN A 836 -44.93 19.73 8.83
N ARG A 837 -45.03 20.56 7.78
CA ARG A 837 -43.93 20.89 6.86
C ARG A 837 -43.97 22.36 6.48
N HIS A 838 -42.81 22.87 6.12
CA HIS A 838 -42.66 24.15 5.43
C HIS A 838 -42.24 23.89 3.99
N SER A 839 -42.78 24.65 3.05
CA SER A 839 -42.42 24.58 1.62
C SER A 839 -41.89 25.92 1.12
N ILE A 840 -40.98 25.89 0.16
CA ILE A 840 -40.37 27.07 -0.46
C ILE A 840 -41.39 27.77 -1.38
N THR A 841 -41.44 29.11 -1.34
CA THR A 841 -42.27 29.92 -2.25
C THR A 841 -41.70 29.89 -3.68
N CYS A 842 -42.56 29.68 -4.69
CA CYS A 842 -42.22 29.22 -6.05
C CYS A 842 -40.86 29.64 -6.68
N SER A 843 -39.94 28.69 -6.83
CA SER A 843 -38.99 28.58 -7.95
C SER A 843 -38.43 27.16 -8.11
N LEU A 844 -37.97 26.80 -9.31
CA LEU A 844 -37.31 25.51 -9.62
C LEU A 844 -35.80 25.73 -9.70
N PHE A 845 -34.97 24.75 -9.29
CA PHE A 845 -33.59 24.60 -9.78
C PHE A 845 -33.13 23.14 -9.88
N PHE A 846 -31.85 22.92 -10.21
CA PHE A 846 -31.42 21.91 -11.20
C PHE A 846 -30.02 21.30 -10.90
N PHE A 847 -29.81 20.07 -11.37
CA PHE A 847 -28.55 19.50 -11.91
C PHE A 847 -27.46 18.82 -11.03
N MET A 848 -27.14 17.59 -11.49
CA MET A 848 -25.80 16.99 -11.71
C MET A 848 -25.11 16.14 -10.61
N MET A 849 -23.99 15.54 -11.01
CA MET A 849 -23.60 14.16 -10.72
C MET A 849 -22.07 14.01 -10.65
N ILE A 850 -21.52 13.12 -9.80
CA ILE A 850 -20.23 12.42 -9.99
C ILE A 850 -20.07 11.31 -8.91
N GLN A 851 -19.37 10.21 -9.26
CA GLN A 851 -19.12 8.99 -8.47
C GLN A 851 -20.37 8.20 -7.99
N ALA A 852 -20.33 6.87 -8.09
CA ALA A 852 -21.51 6.02 -7.85
C ALA A 852 -22.09 6.09 -6.41
N LEU A 853 -21.23 6.14 -5.38
CA LEU A 853 -21.71 6.30 -4.00
C LEU A 853 -22.21 7.72 -3.72
N ASN A 854 -21.47 8.74 -4.15
CA ASN A 854 -21.84 10.15 -3.94
C ASN A 854 -23.17 10.47 -4.66
N LEU A 855 -23.35 9.95 -5.89
CA LEU A 855 -24.63 10.01 -6.61
C LEU A 855 -25.76 9.31 -5.86
N ALA A 856 -25.53 8.11 -5.33
CA ALA A 856 -26.56 7.39 -4.58
C ALA A 856 -26.99 8.15 -3.30
N TYR A 857 -26.03 8.67 -2.53
CA TYR A 857 -26.32 9.50 -1.35
C TYR A 857 -26.97 10.84 -1.72
N SER A 858 -26.43 11.56 -2.71
CA SER A 858 -27.04 12.81 -3.20
C SER A 858 -28.47 12.58 -3.70
N SER A 859 -28.74 11.45 -4.37
CA SER A 859 -30.09 11.08 -4.79
C SER A 859 -31.01 10.82 -3.59
N VAL A 860 -30.53 10.13 -2.54
CA VAL A 860 -31.27 9.90 -1.29
C VAL A 860 -31.56 11.22 -0.56
N TYR A 861 -30.58 12.12 -0.46
CA TYR A 861 -30.75 13.40 0.24
C TYR A 861 -31.51 14.44 -0.59
N SER A 862 -31.57 14.32 -1.93
CA SER A 862 -32.40 15.20 -2.79
C SER A 862 -33.88 15.18 -2.40
N LEU A 863 -34.37 14.06 -1.85
CA LEU A 863 -35.74 13.88 -1.36
C LEU A 863 -36.11 14.83 -0.20
N TYR A 864 -35.11 15.39 0.48
CA TYR A 864 -35.28 16.29 1.62
C TYR A 864 -35.28 17.76 1.23
N ARG A 865 -34.72 18.12 0.05
CA ARG A 865 -34.48 19.54 -0.34
C ARG A 865 -35.72 20.37 -0.64
N ASN A 866 -36.85 19.73 -0.89
CA ASN A 866 -38.08 20.41 -1.30
C ASN A 866 -39.00 20.82 -0.13
N PHE A 867 -38.61 20.56 1.13
CA PHE A 867 -39.39 20.93 2.32
C PHE A 867 -38.52 20.99 3.58
N LEU A 868 -38.92 21.78 4.58
CA LEU A 868 -38.37 21.70 5.95
C LEU A 868 -39.42 21.07 6.89
N GLY A 869 -38.99 20.32 7.91
CA GLY A 869 -39.91 19.62 8.82
C GLY A 869 -39.20 18.68 9.80
N PRO A 870 -39.93 17.75 10.47
CA PRO A 870 -39.43 16.92 11.56
C PRO A 870 -38.06 16.22 11.40
N PRO A 871 -37.65 15.67 10.24
CA PRO A 871 -36.29 15.12 10.11
C PRO A 871 -35.21 16.22 10.25
N HIS A 872 -35.39 17.35 9.57
CA HIS A 872 -34.48 18.50 9.60
C HIS A 872 -34.34 19.07 11.01
N ILE A 873 -35.46 19.30 11.71
CA ILE A 873 -35.43 19.84 13.08
C ILE A 873 -34.70 18.89 14.04
N LYS A 874 -34.82 17.57 13.86
CA LYS A 874 -34.06 16.58 14.66
C LYS A 874 -32.56 16.60 14.37
N ALA A 875 -32.16 16.68 13.10
CA ALA A 875 -30.75 16.85 12.75
C ALA A 875 -30.18 18.16 13.33
N ILE A 876 -30.95 19.26 13.29
CA ILE A 876 -30.60 20.53 13.94
C ILE A 876 -30.43 20.33 15.45
N CYS A 877 -31.39 19.70 16.15
CA CYS A 877 -31.32 19.49 17.60
C CYS A 877 -30.04 18.75 18.02
N ARG A 878 -29.68 17.67 17.32
CA ARG A 878 -28.47 16.88 17.57
C ARG A 878 -27.17 17.67 17.37
N LEU A 879 -27.09 18.40 16.25
CA LEU A 879 -25.87 19.09 15.83
C LEU A 879 -25.62 20.38 16.61
N LEU A 880 -26.67 21.01 17.15
CA LEU A 880 -26.59 22.21 17.99
C LEU A 880 -26.50 21.87 19.49
N GLY A 881 -27.19 20.83 19.94
CA GLY A 881 -27.39 20.54 21.36
C GLY A 881 -28.07 21.69 22.13
N TYR A 882 -28.22 21.54 23.45
CA TYR A 882 -28.87 22.56 24.29
C TYR A 882 -28.29 23.97 24.13
N GLN A 883 -26.95 24.09 24.06
CA GLN A 883 -26.26 25.37 23.94
C GLN A 883 -26.51 26.06 22.59
N GLY A 884 -26.52 25.30 21.48
CA GLY A 884 -26.85 25.84 20.16
C GLY A 884 -28.34 26.18 20.03
N ILE A 885 -29.23 25.34 20.56
CA ILE A 885 -30.69 25.60 20.56
C ILE A 885 -30.99 26.87 21.36
N ALA A 886 -30.38 27.03 22.54
CA ALA A 886 -30.59 28.19 23.41
C ALA A 886 -30.18 29.52 22.74
N VAL A 887 -29.01 29.58 22.08
CA VAL A 887 -28.59 30.80 21.38
C VAL A 887 -29.49 31.10 20.18
N VAL A 888 -29.90 30.08 19.40
CA VAL A 888 -30.83 30.28 18.28
C VAL A 888 -32.19 30.82 18.77
N MET A 889 -32.73 30.30 19.87
CA MET A 889 -33.97 30.82 20.47
C MET A 889 -33.83 32.25 20.99
N GLU A 890 -32.69 32.62 21.59
CA GLU A 890 -32.41 34.00 22.03
C GLU A 890 -32.26 34.98 20.86
N GLU A 891 -31.56 34.61 19.78
CA GLU A 891 -31.45 35.47 18.60
C GLU A 891 -32.80 35.58 17.85
N LEU A 892 -33.57 34.49 17.72
CA LEU A 892 -34.92 34.54 17.16
C LEU A 892 -35.86 35.46 17.97
N LEU A 893 -35.75 35.47 19.31
CA LEU A 893 -36.46 36.44 20.15
C LEU A 893 -36.04 37.89 19.86
N LYS A 894 -34.78 38.16 19.54
CA LYS A 894 -34.33 39.50 19.11
C LYS A 894 -34.85 39.88 17.73
N VAL A 895 -34.90 38.94 16.78
CA VAL A 895 -35.52 39.15 15.45
C VAL A 895 -37.01 39.48 15.62
N VAL A 896 -37.75 38.68 16.39
CA VAL A 896 -39.17 38.93 16.69
C VAL A 896 -39.37 40.28 17.39
N LYS A 897 -38.51 40.64 18.36
CA LYS A 897 -38.55 41.97 19.00
C LYS A 897 -38.33 43.10 17.99
N SER A 898 -37.34 42.96 17.10
CA SER A 898 -36.99 43.95 16.07
C SER A 898 -38.15 44.18 15.10
N LEU A 899 -38.76 43.10 14.61
CA LEU A 899 -39.93 43.18 13.72
C LEU A 899 -41.15 43.78 14.44
N LEU A 900 -41.47 43.30 15.65
CA LEU A 900 -42.64 43.76 16.40
C LEU A 900 -42.53 45.21 16.86
N GLN A 901 -41.34 45.71 17.24
CA GLN A 901 -41.15 47.07 17.74
C GLN A 901 -40.71 48.07 16.65
N GLY A 902 -40.18 47.57 15.53
CA GLY A 902 -39.81 48.35 14.35
C GLY A 902 -40.91 48.36 13.30
N THR A 903 -40.74 47.56 12.24
CA THR A 903 -41.58 47.59 11.04
C THR A 903 -43.05 47.33 11.35
N ILE A 904 -43.38 46.26 12.10
CA ILE A 904 -44.79 45.90 12.34
C ILE A 904 -45.48 46.98 13.18
N LEU A 905 -44.85 47.55 14.22
CA LEU A 905 -45.42 48.66 14.98
C LEU A 905 -45.62 49.92 14.13
N GLN A 906 -44.70 50.22 13.22
CA GLN A 906 -44.84 51.35 12.29
C GLN A 906 -46.05 51.17 11.37
N TYR A 907 -46.19 50.02 10.72
CA TYR A 907 -47.34 49.76 9.83
C TYR A 907 -48.65 49.59 10.60
N VAL A 908 -48.64 49.03 11.82
CA VAL A 908 -49.84 49.00 12.69
C VAL A 908 -50.28 50.41 13.05
N LYS A 909 -49.36 51.33 13.35
CA LYS A 909 -49.68 52.75 13.58
C LYS A 909 -50.26 53.42 12.34
N THR A 910 -49.62 53.26 11.18
CA THR A 910 -50.12 53.80 9.90
C THR A 910 -51.51 53.26 9.55
N LEU A 911 -51.69 51.94 9.61
CA LEU A 911 -52.96 51.31 9.24
C LEU A 911 -54.09 51.57 10.25
N MET A 912 -53.80 51.81 11.53
CA MET A 912 -54.82 52.17 12.51
C MET A 912 -55.40 53.59 12.28
N GLU A 913 -54.63 54.52 11.71
CA GLU A 913 -55.15 55.82 11.25
C GLU A 913 -55.94 55.72 9.93
N VAL A 914 -55.67 54.70 9.11
CA VAL A 914 -56.43 54.37 7.89
C VAL A 914 -57.72 53.57 8.19
N MET A 915 -57.79 52.89 9.33
CA MET A 915 -58.98 52.15 9.74
C MET A 915 -60.21 53.05 9.97
N PRO A 916 -61.43 52.61 9.61
CA PRO A 916 -62.65 53.35 9.88
C PRO A 916 -62.87 53.48 11.39
N LYS A 917 -62.78 54.71 11.94
CA LYS A 917 -62.82 55.00 13.38
C LYS A 917 -63.92 54.26 14.16
N ILE A 918 -65.08 54.10 13.52
CA ILE A 918 -66.19 53.26 13.97
C ILE A 918 -66.63 52.36 12.81
N CYS A 919 -66.72 51.04 13.04
CA CYS A 919 -67.25 50.08 12.07
C CYS A 919 -68.22 49.12 12.76
N ARG A 920 -69.52 49.42 12.66
CA ARG A 920 -70.61 48.61 13.22
C ARG A 920 -70.74 47.27 12.49
N LEU A 921 -71.16 46.23 13.20
CA LEU A 921 -71.69 45.02 12.57
C LEU A 921 -73.16 45.27 12.18
N PRO A 922 -73.53 45.26 10.87
CA PRO A 922 -74.92 45.49 10.48
C PRO A 922 -75.79 44.30 10.90
N ARG A 923 -77.07 44.55 11.17
CA ARG A 923 -77.99 43.50 11.63
C ARG A 923 -78.35 42.50 10.51
N HIS A 924 -78.91 41.34 10.88
CA HIS A 924 -79.22 40.25 9.95
C HIS A 924 -80.20 40.68 8.84
N GLU A 925 -81.08 41.65 9.12
CA GLU A 925 -82.10 42.19 8.21
C GLU A 925 -81.51 42.89 6.97
N TYR A 926 -80.23 43.30 7.00
CA TYR A 926 -79.53 43.87 5.84
C TYR A 926 -79.14 42.80 4.80
N GLY A 927 -79.13 41.52 5.18
CA GLY A 927 -78.71 40.41 4.33
C GLY A 927 -77.20 40.34 4.08
N SER A 928 -76.69 39.13 3.86
CA SER A 928 -75.26 38.89 3.65
C SER A 928 -74.62 39.60 2.44
N PRO A 929 -75.30 39.86 1.30
CA PRO A 929 -74.72 40.64 0.20
C PRO A 929 -74.53 42.12 0.58
N GLY A 930 -75.51 42.74 1.26
CA GLY A 930 -75.42 44.12 1.72
C GLY A 930 -74.36 44.30 2.81
N ILE A 931 -74.15 43.29 3.66
CA ILE A 931 -73.07 43.26 4.65
C ILE A 931 -71.69 43.14 3.97
N LEU A 932 -71.56 42.32 2.92
CA LEU A 932 -70.34 42.24 2.13
C LEU A 932 -70.04 43.58 1.42
N GLU A 933 -71.05 44.23 0.83
CA GLU A 933 -70.88 45.55 0.21
C GLU A 933 -70.45 46.62 1.23
N PHE A 934 -71.08 46.62 2.41
CA PHE A 934 -70.77 47.51 3.53
C PHE A 934 -69.32 47.36 3.98
N PHE A 935 -68.86 46.16 4.29
CA PHE A 935 -67.46 45.95 4.70
C PHE A 935 -66.47 46.30 3.57
N HIS A 936 -66.80 45.98 2.31
CA HIS A 936 -65.98 46.38 1.16
C HIS A 936 -66.04 47.91 0.87
N HIS A 937 -66.91 48.68 1.54
CA HIS A 937 -66.85 50.14 1.53
C HIS A 937 -66.04 50.65 2.74
N GLN A 938 -66.35 50.19 3.95
CA GLN A 938 -65.68 50.61 5.19
C GLN A 938 -64.18 50.26 5.25
N LEU A 939 -63.77 49.16 4.60
CA LEU A 939 -62.40 48.64 4.64
C LEU A 939 -61.64 48.90 3.32
N LYS A 940 -62.18 49.71 2.41
CA LYS A 940 -61.63 49.93 1.06
C LYS A 940 -60.15 50.31 1.08
N ASP A 941 -59.77 51.25 1.95
CA ASP A 941 -58.42 51.80 1.96
C ASP A 941 -57.40 50.87 2.63
N ILE A 942 -57.87 49.80 3.31
CA ILE A 942 -57.05 48.65 3.74
C ILE A 942 -56.95 47.61 2.62
N VAL A 943 -58.04 47.36 1.87
CA VAL A 943 -58.07 46.44 0.71
C VAL A 943 -57.13 46.91 -0.42
N GLU A 944 -57.05 48.22 -0.63
CA GLU A 944 -56.23 48.85 -1.68
C GLU A 944 -54.80 49.22 -1.22
N TYR A 945 -54.41 48.91 0.03
CA TYR A 945 -53.10 49.27 0.58
C TYR A 945 -51.98 48.41 -0.03
N ALA A 946 -51.19 48.99 -0.93
CA ALA A 946 -50.23 48.28 -1.77
C ALA A 946 -49.18 47.44 -0.99
N GLU A 947 -48.69 47.95 0.13
CA GLU A 947 -47.63 47.31 0.94
C GLU A 947 -48.16 46.28 1.95
N LEU A 948 -49.48 46.02 1.97
CA LEU A 948 -50.10 45.10 2.93
C LEU A 948 -49.58 43.67 2.76
N LYS A 949 -49.43 43.21 1.51
CA LYS A 949 -48.89 41.87 1.22
C LYS A 949 -47.36 41.85 1.29
N THR A 950 -46.70 42.80 0.63
CA THR A 950 -45.23 42.79 0.46
C THR A 950 -44.44 43.14 1.72
N VAL A 951 -45.02 43.90 2.65
CA VAL A 951 -44.34 44.29 3.90
C VAL A 951 -45.08 43.76 5.12
N CYS A 952 -46.38 44.03 5.27
CA CYS A 952 -47.09 43.69 6.50
C CYS A 952 -47.24 42.16 6.68
N PHE A 953 -47.73 41.45 5.65
CA PHE A 953 -47.86 39.99 5.71
C PHE A 953 -46.51 39.28 5.68
N GLN A 954 -45.50 39.84 4.99
CA GLN A 954 -44.12 39.35 4.99
C GLN A 954 -43.51 39.34 6.40
N SER A 955 -43.45 40.49 7.08
CA SER A 955 -42.88 40.58 8.44
C SER A 955 -43.70 39.81 9.47
N LEU A 956 -45.03 39.70 9.31
CA LEU A 956 -45.85 38.84 10.15
C LEU A 956 -45.55 37.35 9.94
N ARG A 957 -45.35 36.89 8.69
CA ARG A 957 -44.92 35.50 8.45
C ARG A 957 -43.55 35.21 9.05
N GLU A 958 -42.59 36.14 8.96
CA GLU A 958 -41.27 36.00 9.61
C GLU A 958 -41.40 35.80 11.14
N VAL A 959 -42.24 36.59 11.82
CA VAL A 959 -42.55 36.40 13.25
C VAL A 959 -43.20 35.03 13.52
N GLY A 960 -44.12 34.61 12.65
CA GLY A 960 -44.81 33.31 12.76
C GLY A 960 -43.88 32.11 12.57
N ASN A 961 -43.03 32.15 11.54
CA ASN A 961 -42.04 31.11 11.26
C ASN A 961 -41.01 31.00 12.40
N ALA A 962 -40.61 32.12 13.03
CA ALA A 962 -39.72 32.10 14.19
C ALA A 962 -40.37 31.44 15.41
N LEU A 963 -41.64 31.74 15.67
CA LEU A 963 -42.43 31.12 16.74
C LEU A 963 -42.62 29.61 16.50
N LEU A 964 -42.97 29.23 15.27
CA LEU A 964 -43.13 27.84 14.84
C LEU A 964 -41.83 27.04 14.94
N PHE A 965 -40.69 27.64 14.57
CA PHE A 965 -39.38 27.00 14.71
C PHE A 965 -39.06 26.70 16.18
N CYS A 966 -39.34 27.63 17.11
CA CYS A 966 -39.15 27.39 18.54
C CYS A 966 -40.01 26.21 19.04
N LEU A 967 -41.29 26.19 18.69
CA LEU A 967 -42.23 25.12 19.06
C LEU A 967 -41.81 23.74 18.52
N LEU A 968 -41.43 23.67 17.24
CA LEU A 968 -41.03 22.42 16.60
C LEU A 968 -39.67 21.91 17.10
N SER A 969 -38.77 22.82 17.49
CA SER A 969 -37.47 22.48 18.09
C SER A 969 -37.66 21.87 19.48
N GLU A 970 -38.50 22.46 20.34
CA GLU A 970 -38.82 21.91 21.65
C GLU A 970 -39.50 20.52 21.55
N GLN A 971 -40.43 20.35 20.61
CA GLN A 971 -41.08 19.05 20.34
C GLN A 971 -40.08 17.99 19.85
N SER A 972 -39.07 18.40 19.09
CA SER A 972 -38.05 17.48 18.55
C SER A 972 -37.02 17.10 19.62
N LEU A 973 -36.57 18.08 20.42
CA LEU A 973 -35.70 17.87 21.57
C LEU A 973 -36.36 16.94 22.61
N SER A 974 -37.64 17.16 22.93
CA SER A 974 -38.41 16.30 23.83
C SER A 974 -38.49 14.84 23.35
N GLN A 975 -38.56 14.65 22.02
CA GLN A 975 -38.56 13.31 21.39
C GLN A 975 -37.17 12.66 21.40
N GLU A 976 -36.10 13.44 21.46
CA GLU A 976 -34.72 12.94 21.58
C GLU A 976 -34.42 12.54 23.02
N GLU A 977 -34.70 13.44 23.99
CA GLU A 977 -34.52 13.21 25.42
C GLU A 977 -35.26 11.97 25.93
N VAL A 978 -36.50 11.73 25.50
CA VAL A 978 -37.25 10.54 25.90
C VAL A 978 -36.64 9.26 25.30
N CYS A 979 -35.99 9.34 24.14
CA CYS A 979 -35.24 8.21 23.58
C CYS A 979 -33.97 7.93 24.40
N ASP A 980 -33.26 8.97 24.86
CA ASP A 980 -32.09 8.81 25.74
C ASP A 980 -32.49 8.12 27.06
N LEU A 981 -33.54 8.63 27.72
CA LEU A 981 -34.06 8.09 28.98
C LEU A 981 -34.48 6.62 28.85
N LEU A 982 -35.07 6.21 27.72
CA LEU A 982 -35.42 4.82 27.45
C LEU A 982 -34.19 3.90 27.31
N HIS A 983 -33.06 4.40 26.82
CA HIS A 983 -31.80 3.65 26.77
C HIS A 983 -31.06 3.67 28.11
N ALA A 984 -31.19 4.74 28.90
CA ALA A 984 -30.60 4.86 30.23
C ALA A 984 -31.30 4.01 31.30
N ALA A 985 -32.62 3.85 31.19
CA ALA A 985 -33.48 3.20 32.18
C ALA A 985 -32.94 1.87 32.77
N PRO A 986 -32.41 0.90 31.99
CA PRO A 986 -31.87 -0.35 32.54
C PRO A 986 -30.65 -0.17 33.45
N PHE A 987 -29.86 0.90 33.24
CA PHE A 987 -28.66 1.21 34.02
C PHE A 987 -28.96 2.09 35.24
N GLN A 988 -30.12 2.75 35.25
CA GLN A 988 -30.64 3.61 36.33
C GLN A 988 -31.71 2.89 37.19
N ASN A 989 -31.84 1.56 37.06
CA ASN A 989 -32.80 0.71 37.77
C ASN A 989 -34.29 1.06 37.51
N ILE A 990 -34.59 1.71 36.39
CA ILE A 990 -35.97 2.04 35.97
C ILE A 990 -36.53 0.86 35.19
N LEU A 991 -37.58 0.21 35.73
CA LEU A 991 -38.19 -0.99 35.16
C LEU A 991 -39.66 -0.76 34.78
N PRO A 992 -40.12 -1.23 33.60
CA PRO A 992 -41.51 -1.11 33.19
C PRO A 992 -42.43 -2.01 34.03
N ARG A 993 -43.70 -1.60 34.18
CA ARG A 993 -44.71 -2.34 34.95
C ARG A 993 -44.94 -3.74 34.38
N VAL A 994 -44.52 -4.75 35.14
CA VAL A 994 -44.62 -6.16 34.74
C VAL A 994 -46.07 -6.68 34.79
N HIS A 995 -46.44 -7.55 33.85
CA HIS A 995 -47.72 -8.27 33.89
C HIS A 995 -47.76 -9.25 35.09
N VAL A 996 -48.84 -9.20 35.86
CA VAL A 996 -49.07 -9.97 37.08
C VAL A 996 -50.16 -11.00 36.80
N LYS A 997 -49.89 -12.28 37.05
CA LYS A 997 -50.87 -13.36 36.95
C LYS A 997 -51.69 -13.47 38.24
N GLU A 998 -52.85 -14.12 38.15
CA GLU A 998 -53.67 -14.43 39.31
C GLU A 998 -52.86 -15.20 40.37
N GLY A 999 -52.94 -14.76 41.63
CA GLY A 999 -52.12 -15.25 42.75
C GLY A 999 -50.75 -14.57 42.95
N GLU A 1000 -50.25 -13.78 41.99
CA GLU A 1000 -49.04 -12.97 42.17
C GLU A 1000 -49.35 -11.57 42.75
N ARG A 1001 -48.39 -10.94 43.45
CA ARG A 1001 -48.44 -9.53 43.85
C ARG A 1001 -47.44 -8.70 43.04
N LEU A 1002 -47.83 -7.50 42.61
CA LEU A 1002 -47.00 -6.61 41.80
C LEU A 1002 -45.65 -6.33 42.46
N ASP A 1003 -45.65 -5.91 43.73
CA ASP A 1003 -44.42 -5.50 44.45
C ASP A 1003 -43.44 -6.66 44.61
N ALA A 1004 -43.95 -7.86 44.89
CA ALA A 1004 -43.16 -9.08 44.98
C ALA A 1004 -42.54 -9.49 43.63
N LYS A 1005 -43.22 -9.17 42.51
CA LYS A 1005 -42.73 -9.45 41.16
C LYS A 1005 -41.75 -8.37 40.67
N MET A 1006 -42.00 -7.10 40.97
CA MET A 1006 -41.10 -5.98 40.70
C MET A 1006 -39.78 -6.15 41.46
N LYS A 1007 -39.79 -6.47 42.77
CA LYS A 1007 -38.56 -6.71 43.55
C LYS A 1007 -37.75 -7.91 43.05
N ARG A 1008 -38.40 -8.95 42.51
CA ARG A 1008 -37.71 -10.07 41.83
C ARG A 1008 -37.07 -9.64 40.50
N LEU A 1009 -37.68 -8.71 39.78
CA LEU A 1009 -37.17 -8.17 38.52
C LEU A 1009 -36.02 -7.18 38.75
N GLU A 1010 -36.14 -6.33 39.77
CA GLU A 1010 -35.07 -5.47 40.29
C GLU A 1010 -33.85 -6.29 40.73
N ALA A 1011 -34.04 -7.34 41.53
CA ALA A 1011 -32.96 -8.26 41.92
C ALA A 1011 -32.26 -8.94 40.71
N LYS A 1012 -33.01 -9.20 39.62
CA LYS A 1012 -32.45 -9.73 38.36
C LYS A 1012 -31.59 -8.69 37.63
N TYR A 1013 -31.99 -7.43 37.63
CA TYR A 1013 -31.30 -6.34 36.89
C TYR A 1013 -30.32 -5.51 37.74
N THR A 1014 -30.22 -5.77 39.05
CA THR A 1014 -29.28 -5.11 39.97
C THR A 1014 -27.83 -5.12 39.48
N ALA A 1015 -27.42 -6.15 38.72
CA ALA A 1015 -26.08 -6.25 38.12
C ALA A 1015 -25.79 -5.21 37.00
N LEU A 1016 -26.82 -4.55 36.44
CA LEU A 1016 -26.69 -3.49 35.44
C LEU A 1016 -26.73 -2.08 36.06
N HIS A 1017 -27.11 -1.94 37.35
CA HIS A 1017 -27.28 -0.65 38.00
C HIS A 1017 -25.93 0.04 38.18
N LEU A 1018 -25.67 1.07 37.37
CA LEU A 1018 -24.30 1.54 37.10
C LEU A 1018 -23.63 2.21 38.30
N VAL A 1019 -24.33 3.13 38.98
CA VAL A 1019 -23.75 3.89 40.10
C VAL A 1019 -23.41 2.96 41.28
N PRO A 1020 -24.29 2.09 41.80
CA PRO A 1020 -23.91 1.16 42.87
C PRO A 1020 -22.85 0.13 42.48
N LEU A 1021 -22.74 -0.22 41.19
CA LEU A 1021 -21.67 -1.09 40.70
C LEU A 1021 -20.30 -0.39 40.78
N ILE A 1022 -20.23 0.89 40.41
CA ILE A 1022 -19.03 1.72 40.51
C ILE A 1022 -18.72 2.10 41.97
N GLU A 1023 -19.73 2.35 42.80
CA GLU A 1023 -19.54 2.59 44.25
C GLU A 1023 -18.95 1.38 44.98
N ARG A 1024 -19.18 0.16 44.47
CA ARG A 1024 -18.65 -1.08 45.04
C ARG A 1024 -17.26 -1.46 44.52
N LEU A 1025 -16.89 -1.05 43.32
CA LEU A 1025 -15.70 -1.57 42.59
C LEU A 1025 -14.73 -0.49 42.08
N GLY A 1026 -15.14 0.77 42.03
CA GLY A 1026 -14.40 1.88 41.43
C GLY A 1026 -13.67 2.76 42.44
N THR A 1027 -12.85 3.68 41.92
CA THR A 1027 -12.15 4.69 42.72
C THR A 1027 -13.07 5.86 43.09
N PRO A 1028 -12.75 6.67 44.13
CA PRO A 1028 -13.54 7.86 44.47
C PRO A 1028 -13.73 8.84 43.30
N GLN A 1029 -12.76 8.93 42.39
CA GLN A 1029 -12.85 9.74 41.17
C GLN A 1029 -13.90 9.17 40.20
N GLN A 1030 -13.90 7.85 39.98
CA GLN A 1030 -14.89 7.17 39.14
C GLN A 1030 -16.30 7.28 39.74
N ILE A 1031 -16.43 7.24 41.07
CA ILE A 1031 -17.72 7.41 41.77
C ILE A 1031 -18.27 8.83 41.58
N ALA A 1032 -17.44 9.87 41.69
CA ALA A 1032 -17.86 11.25 41.42
C ALA A 1032 -18.35 11.42 39.97
N ILE A 1033 -17.52 11.01 38.99
CA ILE A 1033 -17.85 11.08 37.57
C ILE A 1033 -19.11 10.28 37.23
N ALA A 1034 -19.30 9.10 37.83
CA ALA A 1034 -20.49 8.27 37.60
C ALA A 1034 -21.77 8.92 38.14
N ARG A 1035 -21.71 9.59 39.30
CA ARG A 1035 -22.85 10.32 39.89
C ARG A 1035 -23.21 11.58 39.08
N GLU A 1036 -22.22 12.31 38.60
CA GLU A 1036 -22.43 13.47 37.71
C GLU A 1036 -23.01 13.03 36.35
N GLY A 1037 -22.47 11.97 35.75
CA GLY A 1037 -22.98 11.40 34.51
C GLY A 1037 -24.41 10.86 34.62
N ASP A 1038 -24.74 10.18 35.72
CA ASP A 1038 -26.10 9.73 36.01
C ASP A 1038 -27.09 10.90 36.18
N LEU A 1039 -26.66 11.99 36.82
CA LEU A 1039 -27.45 13.21 36.99
C LEU A 1039 -27.80 13.84 35.63
N LEU A 1040 -26.78 14.09 34.79
CA LEU A 1040 -26.94 14.65 33.43
C LEU A 1040 -27.72 13.74 32.47
N THR A 1041 -27.85 12.45 32.80
CA THR A 1041 -28.60 11.46 32.02
C THR A 1041 -30.10 11.45 32.40
N LYS A 1042 -30.44 11.54 33.69
CA LYS A 1042 -31.85 11.52 34.14
C LYS A 1042 -32.54 12.88 34.14
N GLU A 1043 -31.78 13.98 34.27
CA GLU A 1043 -32.33 15.34 34.26
C GLU A 1043 -32.35 15.88 32.83
N ARG A 1044 -33.54 15.83 32.22
CA ARG A 1044 -33.84 16.27 30.84
C ARG A 1044 -35.06 17.20 30.87
N LEU A 1045 -35.23 18.08 29.89
CA LEU A 1045 -36.31 19.07 29.88
C LEU A 1045 -37.69 18.39 29.84
N CYS A 1046 -37.84 17.32 29.05
CA CYS A 1046 -39.08 16.54 28.95
C CYS A 1046 -39.55 15.90 30.27
N CYS A 1047 -38.74 15.88 31.33
CA CYS A 1047 -39.13 15.43 32.66
C CYS A 1047 -40.07 16.40 33.41
N GLY A 1048 -40.21 17.65 32.96
CA GLY A 1048 -41.13 18.61 33.61
C GLY A 1048 -40.99 20.09 33.24
N LEU A 1049 -40.25 20.45 32.20
CA LEU A 1049 -40.01 21.83 31.77
C LEU A 1049 -40.53 22.08 30.34
N SER A 1050 -40.93 23.30 30.04
CA SER A 1050 -41.32 23.75 28.69
C SER A 1050 -40.71 25.12 28.39
N ILE A 1051 -40.32 25.35 27.14
CA ILE A 1051 -39.64 26.58 26.70
C ILE A 1051 -40.64 27.55 26.07
N PHE A 1052 -41.62 27.03 25.31
CA PHE A 1052 -42.55 27.83 24.50
C PHE A 1052 -43.41 28.81 25.32
N GLU A 1053 -43.78 28.45 26.55
CA GLU A 1053 -44.46 29.36 27.49
C GLU A 1053 -43.57 30.56 27.87
N VAL A 1054 -42.27 30.35 28.03
CA VAL A 1054 -41.27 31.41 28.31
C VAL A 1054 -41.06 32.29 27.07
N ILE A 1055 -41.00 31.70 25.87
CA ILE A 1055 -40.93 32.43 24.59
C ILE A 1055 -42.14 33.37 24.45
N LEU A 1056 -43.36 32.84 24.58
CA LEU A 1056 -44.61 33.63 24.51
C LEU A 1056 -44.67 34.72 25.59
N THR A 1057 -44.26 34.39 26.82
CA THR A 1057 -44.23 35.34 27.95
C THR A 1057 -43.26 36.49 27.71
N ARG A 1058 -42.11 36.24 27.08
CA ARG A 1058 -41.13 37.28 26.70
C ARG A 1058 -41.63 38.13 25.54
N ILE A 1059 -42.26 37.53 24.52
CA ILE A 1059 -42.84 38.27 23.38
C ILE A 1059 -43.97 39.20 23.84
N ARG A 1060 -44.75 38.83 24.87
CA ARG A 1060 -45.76 39.72 25.46
C ARG A 1060 -45.18 41.05 25.94
N GLY A 1061 -43.96 41.04 26.50
CA GLY A 1061 -43.20 42.23 26.91
C GLY A 1061 -42.54 43.00 25.77
N TYR A 1062 -42.82 42.66 24.51
CA TYR A 1062 -42.46 43.49 23.35
C TYR A 1062 -43.64 44.35 22.87
N LEU A 1063 -44.86 44.08 23.35
CA LEU A 1063 -46.12 44.69 22.93
C LEU A 1063 -46.62 45.78 23.90
N ASP A 1064 -45.72 46.57 24.50
CA ASP A 1064 -46.07 47.56 25.54
C ASP A 1064 -46.62 48.90 25.01
N ASP A 1065 -46.45 49.19 23.71
CA ASP A 1065 -46.99 50.39 23.09
C ASP A 1065 -48.53 50.45 23.22
N LEU A 1066 -49.06 51.63 23.52
CA LEU A 1066 -50.50 51.84 23.73
C LEU A 1066 -51.33 51.49 22.48
N MET A 1067 -50.77 51.63 21.27
CA MET A 1067 -51.48 51.37 20.02
C MET A 1067 -51.89 49.90 19.82
N TRP A 1068 -51.28 48.96 20.56
CA TRP A 1068 -51.73 47.56 20.56
C TRP A 1068 -53.07 47.37 21.28
N ARG A 1069 -53.34 48.16 22.33
CA ARG A 1069 -54.49 48.03 23.24
C ARG A 1069 -55.55 49.11 23.06
N GLY A 1070 -55.20 50.25 22.45
CA GLY A 1070 -56.07 51.40 22.30
C GLY A 1070 -56.29 52.21 23.60
N PRO A 1071 -57.14 53.26 23.54
CA PRO A 1071 -57.57 54.01 24.72
C PRO A 1071 -58.53 53.18 25.59
N LEU A 1072 -58.93 53.71 26.74
CA LEU A 1072 -59.99 53.11 27.56
C LEU A 1072 -61.35 53.16 26.85
N PRO A 1073 -62.23 52.15 27.03
CA PRO A 1073 -63.51 52.06 26.32
C PRO A 1073 -64.58 53.03 26.83
N SER A 1074 -65.32 53.62 25.88
CA SER A 1074 -66.36 54.64 26.10
C SER A 1074 -67.45 54.22 27.09
N ASN A 1075 -67.81 52.94 27.10
CA ASN A 1075 -68.82 52.34 27.98
C ASN A 1075 -68.24 51.84 29.33
N GLY A 1076 -66.94 52.02 29.57
CA GLY A 1076 -66.24 51.54 30.75
C GLY A 1076 -66.00 50.02 30.80
N VAL A 1077 -66.45 49.23 29.82
CA VAL A 1077 -66.38 47.76 29.78
C VAL A 1077 -65.40 47.27 28.71
N MET A 1078 -65.70 47.51 27.43
CA MET A 1078 -64.91 47.09 26.26
C MET A 1078 -65.31 47.91 25.02
N HIS A 1079 -64.39 48.08 24.06
CA HIS A 1079 -64.71 48.62 22.74
C HIS A 1079 -65.65 47.68 22.00
N VAL A 1080 -66.60 48.23 21.23
CA VAL A 1080 -67.60 47.45 20.49
C VAL A 1080 -67.70 47.92 19.05
N ASP A 1081 -67.94 49.21 18.86
CA ASP A 1081 -68.08 49.85 17.54
C ASP A 1081 -66.73 50.43 17.05
N GLU A 1082 -65.85 50.75 18.00
CA GLU A 1082 -64.58 51.45 17.80
C GLU A 1082 -63.48 50.54 17.22
N CYS A 1083 -62.76 51.02 16.21
CA CYS A 1083 -61.63 50.29 15.59
C CYS A 1083 -60.29 50.79 16.12
N VAL A 1084 -60.02 50.55 17.40
CA VAL A 1084 -58.85 51.10 18.12
C VAL A 1084 -57.97 50.03 18.82
N GLU A 1085 -58.30 48.75 18.66
CA GLU A 1085 -57.53 47.62 19.20
C GLU A 1085 -56.90 46.82 18.05
N PHE A 1086 -55.72 46.21 18.25
CA PHE A 1086 -55.04 45.45 17.18
C PHE A 1086 -55.94 44.38 16.50
N HIS A 1087 -56.76 43.66 17.27
CA HIS A 1087 -57.67 42.66 16.68
C HIS A 1087 -58.66 43.24 15.65
N ARG A 1088 -59.02 44.53 15.73
CA ARG A 1088 -59.88 45.19 14.73
C ARG A 1088 -59.15 45.43 13.42
N LEU A 1089 -57.86 45.78 13.47
CA LEU A 1089 -56.99 45.84 12.30
C LEU A 1089 -56.77 44.43 11.72
N TRP A 1090 -56.58 43.41 12.57
CA TRP A 1090 -56.49 42.02 12.10
C TRP A 1090 -57.79 41.53 11.44
N SER A 1091 -58.98 41.92 11.93
CA SER A 1091 -60.25 41.67 11.24
C SER A 1091 -60.33 42.29 9.85
N ALA A 1092 -59.74 43.47 9.65
CA ALA A 1092 -59.63 44.08 8.33
C ALA A 1092 -58.64 43.31 7.42
N MET A 1093 -57.46 42.94 7.94
CA MET A 1093 -56.51 42.07 7.24
C MET A 1093 -57.12 40.72 6.86
N GLN A 1094 -57.91 40.11 7.76
CA GLN A 1094 -58.65 38.87 7.53
C GLN A 1094 -59.72 39.04 6.45
N PHE A 1095 -60.44 40.17 6.42
CA PHE A 1095 -61.34 40.48 5.31
C PHE A 1095 -60.58 40.50 3.99
N VAL A 1096 -59.43 41.19 3.90
CA VAL A 1096 -58.60 41.21 2.68
C VAL A 1096 -58.15 39.82 2.25
N TYR A 1097 -57.58 39.02 3.15
CA TYR A 1097 -57.01 37.72 2.77
C TYR A 1097 -58.05 36.61 2.55
N CYS A 1098 -59.29 36.81 3.00
CA CYS A 1098 -60.42 35.94 2.66
C CYS A 1098 -60.96 36.18 1.24
N ILE A 1099 -60.73 37.34 0.62
CA ILE A 1099 -61.21 37.63 -0.74
C ILE A 1099 -60.71 36.55 -1.73
N PRO A 1100 -61.59 35.91 -2.52
CA PRO A 1100 -61.18 34.98 -3.57
C PRO A 1100 -60.45 35.71 -4.70
N VAL A 1101 -59.25 35.24 -5.05
CA VAL A 1101 -58.48 35.70 -6.20
C VAL A 1101 -58.80 34.88 -7.47
N GLY A 1102 -58.26 35.30 -8.61
CA GLY A 1102 -58.41 34.62 -9.90
C GLY A 1102 -57.77 33.21 -9.92
N ALA A 1103 -58.24 32.35 -10.83
CA ALA A 1103 -57.82 30.94 -10.91
C ALA A 1103 -56.33 30.71 -11.30
N HIS A 1104 -55.60 31.78 -11.64
CA HIS A 1104 -54.17 31.77 -11.96
C HIS A 1104 -53.36 32.73 -11.06
N GLU A 1105 -53.99 33.27 -10.01
CA GLU A 1105 -53.35 34.15 -9.03
C GLU A 1105 -53.06 33.37 -7.74
N PHE A 1106 -51.91 33.64 -7.11
CA PHE A 1106 -51.53 32.97 -5.86
C PHE A 1106 -52.36 33.47 -4.67
N THR A 1107 -52.81 32.55 -3.82
CA THR A 1107 -53.57 32.86 -2.61
C THR A 1107 -52.65 33.20 -1.43
N VAL A 1108 -53.19 33.82 -0.37
CA VAL A 1108 -52.37 34.18 0.82
C VAL A 1108 -51.70 32.94 1.42
N GLU A 1109 -52.42 31.82 1.47
CA GLU A 1109 -51.93 30.57 2.03
C GLU A 1109 -50.87 29.88 1.14
N GLN A 1110 -50.72 30.30 -0.13
CA GLN A 1110 -49.62 29.88 -1.00
C GLN A 1110 -48.38 30.78 -0.85
N CYS A 1111 -48.57 32.09 -0.67
CA CYS A 1111 -47.48 33.07 -0.54
C CYS A 1111 -46.90 33.20 0.88
N PHE A 1112 -47.67 32.86 1.91
CA PHE A 1112 -47.24 33.01 3.31
C PHE A 1112 -47.50 31.78 4.20
N GLY A 1113 -48.36 30.85 3.77
CA GLY A 1113 -48.77 29.70 4.59
C GLY A 1113 -49.40 30.11 5.92
N ASP A 1114 -49.40 29.18 6.87
CA ASP A 1114 -50.05 29.38 8.18
C ASP A 1114 -49.26 30.34 9.09
N GLY A 1115 -47.98 30.61 8.80
CA GLY A 1115 -47.11 31.47 9.63
C GLY A 1115 -47.68 32.88 9.84
N LEU A 1116 -48.29 33.46 8.80
CA LEU A 1116 -49.01 34.73 8.88
C LEU A 1116 -50.11 34.71 9.98
N ASN A 1117 -50.92 33.65 10.00
CA ASN A 1117 -51.98 33.48 10.98
C ASN A 1117 -51.44 33.18 12.38
N TRP A 1118 -50.32 32.46 12.51
CA TRP A 1118 -49.65 32.23 13.79
C TRP A 1118 -49.20 33.54 14.45
N ALA A 1119 -48.61 34.48 13.70
CA ALA A 1119 -48.23 35.78 14.25
C ALA A 1119 -49.43 36.64 14.64
N GLY A 1120 -50.45 36.76 13.77
CA GLY A 1120 -51.66 37.53 14.06
C GLY A 1120 -52.40 37.01 15.31
N CYS A 1121 -52.60 35.68 15.38
CA CYS A 1121 -53.25 35.05 16.53
C CYS A 1121 -52.40 35.12 17.81
N MET A 1122 -51.06 35.04 17.70
CA MET A 1122 -50.15 35.27 18.83
C MET A 1122 -50.35 36.66 19.43
N ILE A 1123 -50.29 37.72 18.62
CA ILE A 1123 -50.45 39.11 19.11
C ILE A 1123 -51.82 39.28 19.78
N ILE A 1124 -52.90 38.80 19.16
CA ILE A 1124 -54.27 38.83 19.73
C ILE A 1124 -54.38 38.05 21.05
N THR A 1125 -53.65 36.94 21.19
CA THR A 1125 -53.65 36.13 22.42
C THR A 1125 -52.90 36.84 23.54
N LEU A 1126 -51.68 37.32 23.28
CA LEU A 1126 -50.82 37.96 24.27
C LEU A 1126 -51.38 39.32 24.76
N LEU A 1127 -52.22 39.97 23.94
CA LEU A 1127 -52.96 41.19 24.31
C LEU A 1127 -54.31 40.91 25.02
N GLY A 1128 -54.71 39.64 25.19
CA GLY A 1128 -56.01 39.30 25.80
C GLY A 1128 -57.21 39.73 24.96
N GLN A 1129 -57.07 39.76 23.62
CA GLN A 1129 -58.07 40.26 22.68
C GLN A 1129 -58.95 39.18 22.04
N HIS A 1130 -58.58 37.88 22.11
CA HIS A 1130 -59.27 36.80 21.38
C HIS A 1130 -60.80 36.81 21.53
N ARG A 1131 -61.33 36.87 22.77
CA ARG A 1131 -62.79 36.88 23.00
C ARG A 1131 -63.51 38.07 22.39
N ARG A 1132 -62.82 39.20 22.17
CA ARG A 1132 -63.40 40.38 21.49
C ARG A 1132 -63.36 40.19 19.97
N PHE A 1133 -62.28 39.63 19.44
CA PHE A 1133 -62.16 39.23 18.04
C PHE A 1133 -63.26 38.24 17.64
N ASP A 1134 -63.43 37.13 18.38
CA ASP A 1134 -64.41 36.07 18.07
C ASP A 1134 -65.86 36.58 17.98
N ILE A 1135 -66.19 37.63 18.75
CA ILE A 1135 -67.50 38.27 18.78
C ILE A 1135 -67.65 39.33 17.68
N LEU A 1136 -66.59 40.13 17.44
CA LEU A 1136 -66.65 41.38 16.69
C LEU A 1136 -66.09 41.30 15.26
N ASP A 1137 -65.43 40.21 14.86
CA ASP A 1137 -64.79 40.08 13.55
C ASP A 1137 -65.77 40.21 12.36
N PHE A 1138 -65.39 41.05 11.39
CA PHE A 1138 -66.21 41.38 10.22
C PHE A 1138 -66.54 40.15 9.36
N SER A 1139 -65.56 39.27 9.16
CA SER A 1139 -65.68 38.08 8.34
C SER A 1139 -66.51 37.00 9.06
N TYR A 1140 -66.28 36.76 10.34
CA TYR A 1140 -67.07 35.84 11.17
C TYR A 1140 -68.53 36.28 11.24
N HIS A 1141 -68.80 37.59 11.27
CA HIS A 1141 -70.15 38.14 11.19
C HIS A 1141 -70.79 37.94 9.82
N LEU A 1142 -70.08 38.21 8.71
CA LEU A 1142 -70.56 37.94 7.35
C LEU A 1142 -70.92 36.45 7.17
N LEU A 1143 -70.05 35.54 7.63
CA LEU A 1143 -70.28 34.09 7.62
C LEU A 1143 -71.52 33.70 8.46
N LYS A 1144 -71.75 34.36 9.59
CA LYS A 1144 -72.89 34.13 10.50
C LYS A 1144 -74.22 34.53 9.84
N VAL A 1145 -74.25 35.66 9.11
CA VAL A 1145 -75.47 36.08 8.39
C VAL A 1145 -75.67 35.28 7.10
N GLN A 1146 -74.62 34.95 6.34
CA GLN A 1146 -74.76 34.12 5.13
C GLN A 1146 -75.28 32.71 5.45
N LYS A 1147 -74.84 32.12 6.57
CA LYS A 1147 -75.39 30.85 7.08
C LYS A 1147 -76.86 30.93 7.49
N HIS A 1148 -77.38 32.13 7.76
CA HIS A 1148 -78.76 32.36 8.17
C HIS A 1148 -79.68 32.66 6.97
N ASP A 1149 -79.24 33.48 6.01
CA ASP A 1149 -80.05 33.87 4.83
C ASP A 1149 -79.80 33.03 3.57
N GLY A 1150 -78.71 32.27 3.53
CA GLY A 1150 -78.39 31.32 2.46
C GLY A 1150 -78.00 31.93 1.11
N LYS A 1151 -77.87 33.26 1.01
CA LYS A 1151 -77.69 33.97 -0.27
C LYS A 1151 -76.33 33.73 -0.91
N ASP A 1152 -76.27 33.80 -2.24
CA ASP A 1152 -75.04 33.87 -3.03
C ASP A 1152 -75.21 34.87 -4.17
N GLU A 1153 -74.40 35.93 -4.14
CA GLU A 1153 -74.42 37.07 -5.06
C GLU A 1153 -72.97 37.50 -5.32
N ILE A 1154 -72.68 38.12 -6.47
CA ILE A 1154 -71.34 38.62 -6.81
C ILE A 1154 -71.29 40.13 -6.52
N ILE A 1155 -70.66 40.51 -5.42
CA ILE A 1155 -70.62 41.89 -4.92
C ILE A 1155 -69.21 42.45 -5.14
N LYS A 1156 -69.07 43.52 -5.93
CA LYS A 1156 -67.76 44.12 -6.31
C LYS A 1156 -66.75 43.05 -6.79
N SER A 1157 -67.19 42.19 -7.71
CA SER A 1157 -66.44 41.02 -8.23
C SER A 1157 -66.11 39.91 -7.22
N VAL A 1158 -66.53 40.03 -5.95
CA VAL A 1158 -66.38 38.99 -4.91
C VAL A 1158 -67.60 38.05 -4.92
N PRO A 1159 -67.46 36.77 -5.31
CA PRO A 1159 -68.54 35.79 -5.17
C PRO A 1159 -68.73 35.41 -3.70
N LEU A 1160 -69.89 35.79 -3.14
CA LEU A 1160 -70.20 35.70 -1.72
C LEU A 1160 -70.02 34.28 -1.15
N LYS A 1161 -70.46 33.22 -1.86
CA LYS A 1161 -70.30 31.84 -1.41
C LYS A 1161 -68.84 31.43 -1.21
N LYS A 1162 -67.97 31.74 -2.18
CA LYS A 1162 -66.53 31.44 -2.09
C LYS A 1162 -65.84 32.27 -1.00
N MET A 1163 -66.27 33.52 -0.80
CA MET A 1163 -65.80 34.37 0.29
C MET A 1163 -66.08 33.71 1.65
N VAL A 1164 -67.32 33.33 1.93
CA VAL A 1164 -67.67 32.71 3.23
C VAL A 1164 -67.09 31.31 3.42
N GLU A 1165 -66.84 30.56 2.33
CA GLU A 1165 -66.09 29.31 2.38
C GLU A 1165 -64.61 29.52 2.73
N ARG A 1166 -63.94 30.55 2.19
CA ARG A 1166 -62.58 30.95 2.62
C ARG A 1166 -62.58 31.39 4.08
N ILE A 1167 -63.53 32.24 4.49
CA ILE A 1167 -63.67 32.69 5.88
C ILE A 1167 -63.80 31.49 6.84
N ARG A 1168 -64.62 30.47 6.52
CA ARG A 1168 -64.76 29.31 7.42
C ARG A 1168 -63.48 28.48 7.52
N LYS A 1169 -62.61 28.46 6.50
CA LYS A 1169 -61.29 27.82 6.61
C LYS A 1169 -60.37 28.57 7.56
N PHE A 1170 -60.22 29.89 7.38
CA PHE A 1170 -59.41 30.72 8.27
C PHE A 1170 -59.96 30.78 9.70
N GLN A 1171 -61.27 30.73 9.88
CA GLN A 1171 -61.88 30.60 11.21
C GLN A 1171 -61.38 29.32 11.91
N VAL A 1172 -61.44 28.15 11.26
CA VAL A 1172 -60.96 26.89 11.87
C VAL A 1172 -59.46 26.94 12.17
N LEU A 1173 -58.65 27.52 11.27
CA LEU A 1173 -57.21 27.69 11.49
C LEU A 1173 -56.92 28.61 12.70
N ASN A 1174 -57.61 29.75 12.79
CA ASN A 1174 -57.47 30.66 13.93
C ASN A 1174 -57.95 30.00 15.23
N ASP A 1175 -59.11 29.32 15.21
CA ASP A 1175 -59.68 28.60 16.36
C ASP A 1175 -58.66 27.58 16.92
N GLU A 1176 -57.97 26.84 16.04
CA GLU A 1176 -56.91 25.88 16.39
C GLU A 1176 -55.67 26.57 16.97
N ILE A 1177 -55.15 27.61 16.31
CA ILE A 1177 -53.97 28.36 16.77
C ILE A 1177 -54.25 29.02 18.13
N PHE A 1178 -55.41 29.65 18.31
CA PHE A 1178 -55.84 30.21 19.58
C PHE A 1178 -55.93 29.13 20.68
N ALA A 1179 -56.47 27.95 20.38
CA ALA A 1179 -56.53 26.85 21.34
C ALA A 1179 -55.12 26.37 21.76
N ILE A 1180 -54.16 26.27 20.83
CA ILE A 1180 -52.78 25.88 21.15
C ILE A 1180 -52.07 26.95 21.98
N LEU A 1181 -52.14 28.23 21.59
CA LEU A 1181 -51.51 29.33 22.31
C LEU A 1181 -52.08 29.47 23.74
N ASN A 1182 -53.41 29.44 23.89
CA ASN A 1182 -54.07 29.49 25.20
C ASN A 1182 -53.87 28.21 26.04
N LYS A 1183 -53.39 27.11 25.47
CA LYS A 1183 -52.98 25.91 26.23
C LYS A 1183 -51.60 26.11 26.86
N TYR A 1184 -50.61 26.54 26.08
CA TYR A 1184 -49.25 26.75 26.58
C TYR A 1184 -49.14 27.94 27.54
N LEU A 1185 -49.94 28.99 27.36
CA LEU A 1185 -49.94 30.18 28.23
C LEU A 1185 -50.68 29.99 29.57
N LYS A 1186 -50.95 28.74 29.97
CA LYS A 1186 -51.62 28.36 31.24
C LYS A 1186 -50.88 27.26 32.00
N SER A 1187 -49.70 26.84 31.54
CA SER A 1187 -49.02 25.67 32.13
C SER A 1187 -48.39 25.99 33.48
N GLY A 1188 -48.08 27.28 33.74
CA GLY A 1188 -47.54 27.76 35.00
C GLY A 1188 -48.54 28.04 36.15
N ASP A 1189 -49.86 27.92 35.94
CA ASP A 1189 -50.89 28.21 36.98
C ASP A 1189 -51.00 27.07 38.00
N GLY A 1190 -50.02 26.97 38.91
CA GLY A 1190 -50.07 26.09 40.06
C GLY A 1190 -51.13 26.50 41.09
N GLU A 1191 -51.65 25.54 41.86
CA GLU A 1191 -52.84 25.65 42.74
C GLU A 1191 -52.76 26.67 43.90
N ASN A 1192 -51.70 27.49 43.98
CA ASN A 1192 -51.45 28.47 45.06
C ASN A 1192 -51.45 29.94 44.59
N MET A 1193 -51.86 30.24 43.35
CA MET A 1193 -52.09 31.63 42.93
C MET A 1193 -53.34 32.22 43.63
N PRO A 1194 -53.30 33.46 44.14
CA PRO A 1194 -54.51 34.13 44.64
C PRO A 1194 -55.47 34.38 43.47
N VAL A 1195 -56.78 34.27 43.73
CA VAL A 1195 -57.85 34.43 42.72
C VAL A 1195 -57.64 35.73 41.92
N GLU A 1196 -57.49 35.62 40.60
CA GLU A 1196 -57.30 36.77 39.72
C GLU A 1196 -58.38 37.84 39.96
N HIS A 1197 -57.95 39.10 40.10
CA HIS A 1197 -58.86 40.20 40.42
C HIS A 1197 -59.69 40.61 39.19
N VAL A 1198 -60.84 39.96 39.01
CA VAL A 1198 -61.82 40.34 38.00
C VAL A 1198 -62.42 41.71 38.35
N ARG A 1199 -62.35 42.66 37.41
CA ARG A 1199 -62.89 44.01 37.58
C ARG A 1199 -64.41 44.00 37.82
N CYS A 1200 -64.81 44.32 39.04
CA CYS A 1200 -66.22 44.45 39.41
C CYS A 1200 -66.84 45.75 38.84
N PHE A 1201 -68.16 45.73 38.65
CA PHE A 1201 -68.97 46.92 38.39
C PHE A 1201 -69.84 47.22 39.61
N GLN A 1202 -70.04 48.50 39.91
CA GLN A 1202 -70.91 48.90 41.01
C GLN A 1202 -72.38 48.65 40.64
N PRO A 1203 -73.23 48.14 41.56
CA PRO A 1203 -74.67 48.13 41.35
C PRO A 1203 -75.21 49.56 41.28
N PRO A 1204 -76.40 49.80 40.69
CA PRO A 1204 -77.00 51.13 40.64
C PRO A 1204 -77.25 51.65 42.07
N ILE A 1205 -76.43 52.60 42.52
CA ILE A 1205 -76.51 53.16 43.86
C ILE A 1205 -77.73 54.07 44.00
N HIS A 1206 -78.51 53.88 45.07
CA HIS A 1206 -79.64 54.74 45.36
C HIS A 1206 -79.14 56.13 45.78
N GLN A 1207 -79.76 57.21 45.27
CA GLN A 1207 -79.24 58.58 45.43
C GLN A 1207 -79.05 58.99 46.90
N SER A 1208 -79.84 58.44 47.83
CA SER A 1208 -79.71 58.68 49.28
C SER A 1208 -78.44 58.11 49.94
N LEU A 1209 -77.61 57.37 49.20
CA LEU A 1209 -76.36 56.77 49.66
C LEU A 1209 -75.13 57.29 48.89
N ALA A 1210 -75.32 58.16 47.89
CA ALA A 1210 -74.28 58.60 46.96
C ALA A 1210 -73.65 59.96 47.33
N SER A 1211 -73.89 60.46 48.55
CA SER A 1211 -73.51 61.80 49.01
C SER A 1211 -72.90 61.81 50.43
N ASN A 1212 -72.33 60.69 50.85
CA ASN A 1212 -71.48 60.52 52.04
C ASN A 1212 -70.14 59.92 51.60
#